data_AF-A0A955Z416-F1
#
_entry.id   AF-A0A955Z416-F1
#
_cell.length_a   1.000
_cell.length_b   1.000
_cell.length_c   1.000
_cell.angle_alpha   90.00
_cell.angle_beta   90.00
_cell.angle_gamma   90.00
#
_symmetry.space_group_name_H-M   'P 1'
#
loop_
_entity.id
_entity.type
_entity.pdbx_description
1 polymer ?
#
loop_
_entity_poly.entity_id
_entity_poly.type
_entity_poly.pdbx_seq_one_letter_code
_entity_poly.pdbx_strand_id
1 'polypeptide(L)'
;MAGLLLACGGAGAPSSRGGVVFAGGAADASFDPDEPRLVKARAQVTELLGHELELSVDAALVPKWRGSMASAILGALEAAAQDLAEMKRREPEAFAFAKKLARIECVYTALAPARRTWHRDAIDAELRGDTLHVRVRSGSGELVPRGLVRAHLVDAWEKQTSERLAGLAPGDVAAADQVAWVRQVTREADGDPRDAAAIENAPMAEALTKVLALDARATGAGREETQKWLTTTASRWFARVHTNKPDLVRAASASSGFRRAEDAWSKWALAHQSSLPDEDRLHVLEALFVRVHDRGPGAPRHPASVFPHVDRFGLALQIVDEWRAQKHPGASRDTAASRSHEHIVCPRPLEGTSRPRSPHCNHDIYDMARDDANVARRLAEAMVSRHDPILAEQVFANFEGAPTAFVLSMWRAIEQDPVSWKAAGRVFIEELSTTADKPMLVAEARRLWRERPDRRGEALYLLVHVDRYGNGAYEWDGFEQDFGQKVGRAELDAYLAQGPLAVLHLPTLWPALADMPRGPSILKPLELAWAGPTLHALAQQPYGATRSIIGKLCGERAVDEVRAVQGVVARFAASRGEHAGPASRLASELDASTCAKHKPSASRPPRGRVIEPFGKRRRVRIGPKPPADPKAPSPRKPRSL
;
A
#
# COMPACT_ATOMS: atom_id res chain seq x y z
N MET A 1 49.52 -79.09 -8.71
CA MET A 1 48.33 -78.85 -9.55
C MET A 1 47.11 -79.02 -8.67
N ALA A 2 46.57 -77.93 -8.16
CA ALA A 2 45.42 -77.90 -7.27
C ALA A 2 44.31 -77.07 -7.95
N GLY A 3 43.12 -77.66 -8.05
CA GLY A 3 41.96 -77.05 -8.66
C GLY A 3 41.24 -76.09 -7.72
N LEU A 4 40.71 -75.00 -8.29
CA LEU A 4 39.66 -74.18 -7.69
C LEU A 4 38.52 -74.11 -8.70
N LEU A 5 37.44 -74.84 -8.43
CA LEU A 5 36.16 -74.74 -9.14
C LEU A 5 35.37 -73.58 -8.52
N LEU A 6 35.18 -72.49 -9.28
CA LEU A 6 34.18 -71.47 -8.97
C LEU A 6 32.79 -72.07 -9.21
N ALA A 7 32.01 -72.25 -8.15
CA ALA A 7 30.59 -72.51 -8.22
C ALA A 7 29.84 -71.19 -8.41
N CYS A 8 29.35 -70.92 -9.63
CA CYS A 8 28.31 -69.91 -9.86
C CYS A 8 26.99 -70.45 -9.29
N GLY A 9 26.60 -69.98 -8.10
CA GLY A 9 25.27 -70.22 -7.56
C GLY A 9 24.21 -69.61 -8.47
N GLY A 10 23.27 -70.42 -8.94
CA GLY A 10 22.13 -69.95 -9.72
C GLY A 10 21.33 -68.94 -8.92
N ALA A 11 21.21 -67.71 -9.44
CA ALA A 11 20.28 -66.74 -8.91
C ALA A 11 18.86 -67.31 -9.04
N GLY A 12 18.28 -67.75 -7.92
CA GLY A 12 16.89 -68.17 -7.87
C GLY A 12 16.01 -67.04 -8.39
N ALA A 13 15.04 -67.37 -9.25
CA ALA A 13 14.10 -66.39 -9.77
C ALA A 13 13.44 -65.65 -8.59
N PRO A 14 13.35 -64.31 -8.63
CA PRO A 14 12.72 -63.54 -7.57
C PRO A 14 11.27 -64.02 -7.41
N SER A 15 10.91 -64.47 -6.22
CA SER A 15 9.53 -64.85 -5.91
C SER A 15 8.72 -63.57 -5.69
N SER A 16 7.93 -63.15 -6.69
CA SER A 16 6.93 -62.09 -6.50
C SER A 16 5.75 -62.64 -5.70
N ARG A 17 5.59 -62.20 -4.44
CA ARG A 17 4.38 -62.49 -3.65
C ARG A 17 3.69 -61.18 -3.34
N GLY A 18 2.57 -60.94 -4.02
CA GLY A 18 1.73 -59.78 -3.76
C GLY A 18 2.47 -58.44 -3.89
N GLY A 19 3.05 -58.14 -5.05
CA GLY A 19 3.64 -56.83 -5.34
C GLY A 19 4.86 -56.45 -4.50
N VAL A 20 5.32 -57.30 -3.57
CA VAL A 20 6.56 -57.09 -2.81
C VAL A 20 7.61 -58.09 -3.28
N VAL A 21 8.80 -57.59 -3.61
CA VAL A 21 9.91 -58.40 -4.13
C VAL A 21 11.16 -58.16 -3.30
N PHE A 22 11.71 -59.22 -2.69
CA PHE A 22 13.01 -59.14 -2.01
C PHE A 22 14.13 -59.39 -3.01
N ALA A 23 14.90 -58.34 -3.34
CA ALA A 23 15.99 -58.44 -4.30
C ALA A 23 17.20 -59.14 -3.65
N GLY A 24 17.68 -60.24 -4.24
CA GLY A 24 18.94 -60.88 -3.85
C GLY A 24 18.88 -61.95 -2.76
N GLY A 25 17.69 -62.45 -2.37
CA GLY A 25 17.59 -63.54 -1.39
C GLY A 25 16.17 -64.08 -1.18
N ALA A 26 16.06 -65.20 -0.46
CA ALA A 26 14.77 -65.74 -0.05
C ALA A 26 14.06 -64.77 0.90
N ALA A 27 12.74 -64.60 0.71
CA ALA A 27 11.90 -63.78 1.58
C ALA A 27 12.09 -64.16 3.06
N ASP A 28 12.07 -63.17 3.95
CA ASP A 28 12.04 -63.41 5.39
C ASP A 28 10.82 -64.29 5.72
N ALA A 29 11.04 -65.43 6.36
CA ALA A 29 9.98 -66.38 6.70
C ALA A 29 8.90 -65.77 7.62
N SER A 30 9.17 -64.61 8.23
CA SER A 30 8.25 -63.85 9.07
C SER A 30 7.34 -62.86 8.32
N PHE A 31 7.54 -62.64 7.03
CA PHE A 31 6.71 -61.71 6.23
C PHE A 31 5.49 -62.41 5.64
N ASP A 32 4.29 -61.99 6.06
CA ASP A 32 3.02 -62.43 5.50
C ASP A 32 2.52 -61.42 4.45
N PRO A 33 2.60 -61.73 3.13
CA PRO A 33 2.13 -60.84 2.08
C PRO A 33 0.60 -60.66 2.07
N ASP A 34 -0.13 -61.55 2.74
CA ASP A 34 -1.59 -61.58 2.79
C ASP A 34 -2.14 -60.88 4.04
N GLU A 35 -1.28 -60.20 4.82
CA GLU A 35 -1.71 -59.39 5.96
C GLU A 35 -2.81 -58.38 5.53
N PRO A 36 -4.00 -58.35 6.16
CA PRO A 36 -5.13 -57.55 5.69
C PRO A 36 -4.82 -56.04 5.53
N ARG A 37 -3.96 -55.48 6.39
CA ARG A 37 -3.55 -54.06 6.29
C ARG A 37 -2.67 -53.82 5.08
N LEU A 38 -1.75 -54.73 4.80
CA LEU A 38 -0.87 -54.67 3.64
C LEU A 38 -1.65 -54.80 2.34
N VAL A 39 -2.57 -55.76 2.26
CA VAL A 39 -3.50 -55.93 1.12
C VAL A 39 -4.30 -54.65 0.88
N LYS A 40 -4.83 -54.03 1.95
CA LYS A 40 -5.57 -52.77 1.86
C LYS A 40 -4.71 -51.61 1.36
N ALA A 41 -3.49 -51.44 1.90
CA ALA A 41 -2.59 -50.36 1.46
C ALA A 41 -2.21 -50.52 -0.02
N ARG A 42 -1.94 -51.75 -0.48
CA ARG A 42 -1.69 -52.07 -1.89
C ARG A 42 -2.89 -51.76 -2.77
N ALA A 43 -4.09 -52.13 -2.34
CA ALA A 43 -5.33 -51.82 -3.07
C ALA A 43 -5.52 -50.31 -3.22
N GLN A 44 -5.20 -49.50 -2.20
CA GLN A 44 -5.27 -48.04 -2.26
C GLN A 44 -4.29 -47.44 -3.27
N VAL A 45 -3.04 -47.90 -3.27
CA VAL A 45 -2.04 -47.45 -4.27
C VAL A 45 -2.48 -47.86 -5.67
N THR A 46 -2.97 -49.10 -5.82
CA THR A 46 -3.45 -49.64 -7.10
C THR A 46 -4.65 -48.85 -7.64
N GLU A 47 -5.58 -48.48 -6.78
CA GLU A 47 -6.73 -47.64 -7.13
C GLU A 47 -6.29 -46.26 -7.64
N LEU A 48 -5.24 -45.67 -7.05
CA LEU A 48 -4.71 -44.37 -7.47
C LEU A 48 -3.99 -44.45 -8.82
N LEU A 49 -3.12 -45.44 -9.01
CA LEU A 49 -2.30 -45.58 -10.22
C LEU A 49 -3.06 -46.21 -11.39
N GLY A 50 -4.02 -47.09 -11.10
CA GLY A 50 -4.75 -47.89 -12.09
C GLY A 50 -4.06 -49.21 -12.46
N HIS A 51 -2.94 -49.52 -11.82
CA HIS A 51 -2.20 -50.77 -11.95
C HIS A 51 -1.49 -51.09 -10.62
N GLU A 52 -1.00 -52.32 -10.47
CA GLU A 52 -0.27 -52.72 -9.27
C GLU A 52 1.10 -52.02 -9.22
N LEU A 53 1.51 -51.55 -8.04
CA LEU A 53 2.84 -51.00 -7.76
C LEU A 53 3.73 -52.08 -7.14
N GLU A 54 4.89 -52.33 -7.74
CA GLU A 54 5.90 -53.21 -7.17
C GLU A 54 6.76 -52.47 -6.14
N LEU A 55 6.83 -52.98 -4.90
CA LEU A 55 7.78 -52.52 -3.89
C LEU A 55 8.90 -53.54 -3.76
N SER A 56 10.05 -53.22 -4.34
CA SER A 56 11.26 -54.05 -4.25
C SER A 56 12.12 -53.61 -3.07
N VAL A 57 12.52 -54.55 -2.22
CA VAL A 57 13.35 -54.30 -1.04
C VAL A 57 14.63 -55.13 -1.14
N ASP A 58 15.78 -54.48 -1.09
CA ASP A 58 17.09 -55.14 -1.05
C ASP A 58 17.19 -56.09 0.16
N ALA A 59 17.59 -57.35 -0.07
CA ALA A 59 17.76 -58.34 0.98
C ALA A 59 18.73 -57.88 2.09
N ALA A 60 19.68 -56.98 1.78
CA ALA A 60 20.57 -56.37 2.76
C ALA A 60 19.84 -55.51 3.82
N LEU A 61 18.61 -55.06 3.55
CA LEU A 61 17.78 -54.33 4.51
C LEU A 61 17.06 -55.26 5.50
N VAL A 62 16.91 -56.55 5.17
CA VAL A 62 16.17 -57.52 6.01
C VAL A 62 16.73 -57.66 7.41
N PRO A 63 18.06 -57.84 7.64
CA PRO A 63 18.61 -57.99 8.98
C PRO A 63 18.27 -56.84 9.94
N LYS A 64 18.14 -55.62 9.40
CA LYS A 64 17.85 -54.42 10.19
C LYS A 64 16.42 -54.39 10.72
N TRP A 65 15.48 -54.99 10.00
CA TRP A 65 14.05 -54.94 10.32
C TRP A 65 13.41 -56.30 10.51
N ARG A 66 14.16 -57.34 10.87
CA ARG A 66 13.62 -58.70 11.11
C ARG A 66 12.35 -58.74 11.99
N GLY A 67 12.21 -57.81 12.95
CA GLY A 67 11.02 -57.71 13.81
C GLY A 67 9.96 -56.68 13.37
N SER A 68 10.23 -55.87 12.34
CA SER A 68 9.41 -54.74 11.93
C SER A 68 9.28 -54.58 10.41
N MET A 69 9.70 -55.58 9.63
CA MET A 69 9.76 -55.49 8.17
C MET A 69 8.37 -55.29 7.57
N ALA A 70 7.37 -56.05 8.04
CA ALA A 70 5.98 -55.87 7.64
C ALA A 70 5.48 -54.44 7.92
N SER A 71 5.78 -53.88 9.09
CA SER A 71 5.44 -52.49 9.43
C SER A 71 6.17 -51.46 8.57
N ALA A 72 7.43 -51.71 8.22
CA ALA A 72 8.21 -50.81 7.35
C ALA A 72 7.68 -50.82 5.91
N ILE A 73 7.32 -51.99 5.38
CA ILE A 73 6.68 -52.18 4.07
C ILE A 73 5.30 -51.52 4.06
N LEU A 74 4.48 -51.77 5.07
CA LEU A 74 3.17 -51.15 5.23
C LEU A 74 3.30 -49.61 5.27
N GLY A 75 4.21 -49.09 6.09
CA GLY A 75 4.47 -47.66 6.18
C GLY A 75 4.92 -47.05 4.85
N ALA A 76 5.73 -47.76 4.07
CA ALA A 76 6.15 -47.31 2.74
C ALA A 76 4.98 -47.16 1.77
N LEU A 77 4.08 -48.15 1.74
CA LEU A 77 2.90 -48.15 0.88
C LEU A 77 1.87 -47.11 1.33
N GLU A 78 1.65 -46.96 2.64
CA GLU A 78 0.80 -45.91 3.19
C GLU A 78 1.34 -44.51 2.87
N ALA A 79 2.66 -44.31 2.99
CA ALA A 79 3.31 -43.05 2.59
C ALA A 79 3.15 -42.77 1.09
N ALA A 80 3.39 -43.77 0.23
CA ALA A 80 3.20 -43.64 -1.21
C ALA A 80 1.73 -43.33 -1.58
N ALA A 81 0.77 -44.02 -0.95
CA ALA A 81 -0.66 -43.76 -1.17
C ALA A 81 -1.05 -42.33 -0.76
N GLN A 82 -0.55 -41.85 0.38
CA GLN A 82 -0.78 -40.48 0.85
C GLN A 82 -0.19 -39.44 -0.11
N ASP A 83 1.04 -39.66 -0.57
CA ASP A 83 1.72 -38.78 -1.52
C ASP A 83 0.97 -38.71 -2.85
N LEU A 84 0.56 -39.86 -3.41
CA LEU A 84 -0.21 -39.94 -4.65
C LEU A 84 -1.61 -39.30 -4.52
N ALA A 85 -2.29 -39.51 -3.39
CA ALA A 85 -3.58 -38.87 -3.12
C ALA A 85 -3.43 -37.34 -2.98
N GLU A 86 -2.35 -36.88 -2.35
CA GLU A 86 -2.03 -35.46 -2.23
C GLU A 86 -1.72 -34.83 -3.60
N MET A 87 -0.94 -35.51 -4.44
CA MET A 87 -0.68 -35.10 -5.83
C MET A 87 -1.98 -35.04 -6.64
N LYS A 88 -2.84 -36.07 -6.58
CA LYS A 88 -4.13 -36.07 -7.29
C LYS A 88 -4.99 -34.84 -6.97
N ARG A 89 -4.92 -34.35 -5.73
CA ARG A 89 -5.67 -33.18 -5.26
C ARG A 89 -5.00 -31.85 -5.61
N ARG A 90 -3.67 -31.76 -5.54
CA ARG A 90 -2.92 -30.49 -5.66
C ARG A 90 -2.25 -30.27 -7.02
N GLU A 91 -1.78 -31.33 -7.64
CA GLU A 91 -1.00 -31.35 -8.89
C GLU A 91 -1.53 -32.42 -9.85
N PRO A 92 -2.77 -32.28 -10.38
CA PRO A 92 -3.40 -33.33 -11.19
C PRO A 92 -2.60 -33.72 -12.44
N GLU A 93 -1.82 -32.80 -13.02
CA GLU A 93 -0.94 -33.06 -14.17
C GLU A 93 0.27 -33.92 -13.79
N ALA A 94 0.96 -33.58 -12.69
CA ALA A 94 2.06 -34.40 -12.17
C ALA A 94 1.54 -35.77 -11.70
N PHE A 95 0.32 -35.85 -11.17
CA PHE A 95 -0.34 -37.11 -10.86
C PHE A 95 -0.65 -37.95 -12.12
N ALA A 96 -1.06 -37.33 -13.22
CA ALA A 96 -1.22 -38.05 -14.49
C ALA A 96 0.11 -38.64 -14.98
N PHE A 97 1.23 -37.94 -14.77
CA PHE A 97 2.57 -38.48 -14.99
C PHE A 97 2.91 -39.63 -14.02
N ALA A 98 2.55 -39.49 -12.74
CA ALA A 98 2.78 -40.49 -11.70
C ALA A 98 2.14 -41.85 -11.99
N LYS A 99 1.07 -41.92 -12.80
CA LYS A 99 0.46 -43.18 -13.26
C LYS A 99 1.38 -44.09 -14.08
N LYS A 100 2.58 -43.63 -14.42
CA LYS A 100 3.62 -44.46 -15.03
C LYS A 100 4.50 -45.15 -14.00
N LEU A 101 4.43 -44.79 -12.71
CA LEU A 101 5.28 -45.37 -11.66
C LEU A 101 4.90 -46.83 -11.43
N ALA A 102 5.65 -47.77 -12.00
CA ALA A 102 5.43 -49.19 -11.86
C ALA A 102 6.12 -49.79 -10.62
N ARG A 103 7.23 -49.18 -10.17
CA ARG A 103 8.06 -49.78 -9.12
C ARG A 103 8.70 -48.75 -8.17
N ILE A 104 8.81 -49.10 -6.90
CA ILE A 104 9.68 -48.43 -5.91
C ILE A 104 10.73 -49.45 -5.49
N GLU A 105 12.01 -49.14 -5.70
CA GLU A 105 13.13 -50.03 -5.36
C GLU A 105 13.96 -49.45 -4.21
N CYS A 106 13.86 -50.07 -3.05
CA CYS A 106 14.58 -49.70 -1.84
C CYS A 106 15.92 -50.44 -1.77
N VAL A 107 17.00 -49.74 -2.10
CA VAL A 107 18.37 -50.28 -2.18
C VAL A 107 19.18 -49.88 -0.96
N TYR A 108 19.88 -50.83 -0.33
CA TYR A 108 20.76 -50.51 0.79
C TYR A 108 22.03 -49.78 0.31
N THR A 109 22.41 -48.70 0.99
CA THR A 109 23.71 -48.05 0.76
C THR A 109 24.52 -47.88 2.04
N ALA A 110 25.71 -48.47 2.08
CA ALA A 110 26.63 -48.42 3.21
C ALA A 110 27.53 -47.16 3.22
N LEU A 111 27.70 -46.50 2.06
CA LEU A 111 28.80 -45.54 1.82
C LEU A 111 28.36 -44.07 1.68
N ALA A 112 27.09 -43.74 1.84
CA ALA A 112 26.69 -42.33 1.80
C ALA A 112 27.26 -41.61 3.04
N PRO A 113 28.15 -40.60 2.88
CA PRO A 113 28.72 -39.89 4.02
C PRO A 113 27.59 -39.33 4.86
N ALA A 114 27.64 -39.56 6.18
CA ALA A 114 26.70 -38.99 7.13
C ALA A 114 26.82 -37.46 7.11
N ARG A 115 26.16 -36.81 6.15
CA ARG A 115 25.99 -35.36 6.17
C ARG A 115 25.19 -35.05 7.44
N ARG A 116 25.81 -34.27 8.33
CA ARG A 116 25.25 -33.82 9.63
C ARG A 116 24.11 -32.80 9.47
N THR A 117 23.36 -32.83 8.38
CA THR A 117 22.14 -32.02 8.26
C THR A 117 21.00 -32.85 8.80
N TRP A 118 20.50 -32.47 9.98
CA TRP A 118 19.35 -33.04 10.69
C TRP A 118 18.00 -32.83 9.96
N HIS A 119 18.03 -32.69 8.64
CA HIS A 119 16.85 -32.49 7.81
C HIS A 119 16.46 -33.79 7.11
N ARG A 120 15.22 -33.83 6.58
CA ARG A 120 14.57 -34.93 5.85
C ARG A 120 15.38 -35.56 4.69
N ASP A 121 16.62 -35.14 4.46
CA ASP A 121 17.53 -35.52 3.37
C ASP A 121 18.32 -36.84 3.64
N ALA A 122 17.87 -37.66 4.60
CA ALA A 122 18.57 -38.90 4.95
C ALA A 122 18.39 -40.02 3.91
N ILE A 123 17.40 -39.90 3.03
CA ILE A 123 17.11 -40.84 1.97
C ILE A 123 17.27 -40.12 0.64
N ASP A 124 18.15 -40.66 -0.20
CA ASP A 124 18.46 -40.16 -1.54
C ASP A 124 17.66 -41.01 -2.52
N ALA A 125 16.86 -40.40 -3.39
CA ALA A 125 16.07 -41.14 -4.36
C ALA A 125 16.15 -40.52 -5.76
N GLU A 126 15.92 -41.36 -6.76
CA GLU A 126 16.09 -41.02 -8.17
C GLU A 126 15.05 -41.80 -8.98
N LEU A 127 14.26 -41.10 -9.80
CA LEU A 127 13.33 -41.75 -10.72
C LEU A 127 14.06 -42.12 -12.02
N ARG A 128 14.05 -43.40 -12.40
CA ARG A 128 14.59 -43.90 -13.66
C ARG A 128 13.50 -44.66 -14.41
N GLY A 129 13.02 -44.06 -15.50
CA GLY A 129 11.86 -44.61 -16.23
C GLY A 129 10.61 -44.62 -15.34
N ASP A 130 10.07 -45.82 -15.09
CA ASP A 130 8.92 -46.10 -14.25
C ASP A 130 9.29 -46.55 -12.82
N THR A 131 10.57 -46.53 -12.47
CA THR A 131 11.09 -47.04 -11.21
C THR A 131 11.68 -45.93 -10.34
N LEU A 132 11.16 -45.76 -9.13
CA LEU A 132 11.73 -44.86 -8.11
C LEU A 132 12.76 -45.63 -7.27
N HIS A 133 14.04 -45.35 -7.47
CA HIS A 133 15.12 -45.95 -6.69
C HIS A 133 15.33 -45.15 -5.40
N VAL A 134 15.13 -45.79 -4.26
CA VAL A 134 15.22 -45.19 -2.93
C VAL A 134 16.43 -45.79 -2.21
N ARG A 135 17.46 -44.97 -1.95
CA ARG A 135 18.68 -45.39 -1.25
C ARG A 135 18.46 -45.32 0.26
N VAL A 136 18.30 -46.48 0.88
CA VAL A 136 18.01 -46.62 2.31
C VAL A 136 19.31 -46.84 3.10
N ARG A 137 19.52 -46.05 4.17
CA ARG A 137 20.71 -46.14 5.03
C ARG A 137 20.47 -47.02 6.25
N SER A 138 21.55 -47.48 6.88
CA SER A 138 21.49 -48.23 8.14
C SER A 138 20.80 -47.47 9.28
N GLY A 139 20.80 -46.14 9.26
CA GLY A 139 20.10 -45.29 10.26
C GLY A 139 18.66 -44.88 9.92
N SER A 140 18.14 -45.16 8.71
CA SER A 140 16.80 -44.71 8.31
C SER A 140 15.69 -45.39 9.11
N GLY A 141 14.73 -44.63 9.64
CA GLY A 141 13.59 -45.18 10.38
C GLY A 141 12.50 -45.79 9.47
N GLU A 142 12.49 -45.43 8.19
CA GLU A 142 11.44 -45.77 7.21
C GLU A 142 12.07 -46.21 5.88
N LEU A 143 11.36 -47.02 5.08
CA LEU A 143 11.74 -47.33 3.69
C LEU A 143 11.53 -46.12 2.79
N VAL A 144 10.31 -45.60 2.82
CA VAL A 144 9.83 -44.50 1.98
C VAL A 144 9.13 -43.52 2.90
N PRO A 145 9.78 -42.38 3.23
CA PRO A 145 9.15 -41.36 4.04
C PRO A 145 8.02 -40.67 3.31
N ARG A 146 7.07 -40.14 4.10
CA ARG A 146 6.03 -39.27 3.57
C ARG A 146 6.62 -38.03 2.87
N GLY A 147 6.12 -37.73 1.68
CA GLY A 147 6.55 -36.64 0.81
C GLY A 147 7.63 -37.03 -0.20
N LEU A 148 8.31 -38.18 -0.01
CA LEU A 148 9.41 -38.58 -0.88
C LEU A 148 8.92 -38.96 -2.29
N VAL A 149 7.87 -39.77 -2.39
CA VAL A 149 7.33 -40.20 -3.69
C VAL A 149 6.82 -38.99 -4.45
N ARG A 150 6.07 -38.11 -3.78
CA ARG A 150 5.57 -36.88 -4.39
C ARG A 150 6.70 -35.98 -4.90
N ALA A 151 7.70 -35.69 -4.05
CA ALA A 151 8.80 -34.79 -4.42
C ALA A 151 9.52 -35.26 -5.70
N HIS A 152 9.93 -36.53 -5.75
CA HIS A 152 10.66 -37.04 -6.90
C HIS A 152 9.82 -37.19 -8.17
N LEU A 153 8.53 -37.53 -8.05
CA LEU A 153 7.64 -37.58 -9.21
C LEU A 153 7.32 -36.19 -9.77
N VAL A 154 7.13 -35.19 -8.90
CA VAL A 154 6.95 -33.79 -9.31
C VAL A 154 8.23 -33.29 -9.97
N ASP A 155 9.40 -33.49 -9.36
CA ASP A 155 10.68 -33.06 -9.94
C ASP A 155 10.93 -33.71 -11.32
N ALA A 156 10.64 -35.01 -11.45
CA ALA A 156 10.79 -35.71 -12.72
C ALA A 156 9.80 -35.22 -13.78
N TRP A 157 8.54 -34.99 -13.41
CA TRP A 157 7.53 -34.41 -14.30
C TRP A 157 7.92 -33.00 -14.73
N GLU A 158 8.40 -32.16 -13.81
CA GLU A 158 8.85 -30.80 -14.10
C GLU A 158 10.06 -30.81 -15.03
N LYS A 159 11.03 -31.71 -14.80
CA LYS A 159 12.18 -31.89 -15.68
C LYS A 159 11.76 -32.32 -17.09
N GLN A 160 10.91 -33.34 -17.21
CA GLN A 160 10.41 -33.79 -18.52
C GLN A 160 9.63 -32.67 -19.23
N THR A 161 8.78 -31.96 -18.49
CA THR A 161 8.01 -30.85 -19.01
C THR A 161 8.93 -29.72 -19.48
N SER A 162 9.97 -29.40 -18.69
CA SER A 162 10.95 -28.39 -19.05
C SER A 162 11.74 -28.77 -20.29
N GLU A 163 12.19 -30.03 -20.42
CA GLU A 163 12.89 -30.53 -21.61
C GLU A 163 12.01 -30.47 -22.87
N ARG A 164 10.72 -30.84 -22.74
CA ARG A 164 9.75 -30.82 -23.84
C ARG A 164 9.41 -29.41 -24.32
N LEU A 165 9.33 -28.47 -23.38
CA LEU A 165 8.94 -27.09 -23.63
C LEU A 165 10.15 -26.18 -23.88
N ALA A 166 11.37 -26.65 -23.59
CA ALA A 166 12.61 -25.93 -23.84
C ALA A 166 12.75 -25.55 -25.32
N GLY A 167 13.05 -24.28 -25.55
CA GLY A 167 13.26 -23.75 -26.90
C GLY A 167 11.99 -23.50 -27.72
N LEU A 168 10.79 -23.88 -27.23
CA LEU A 168 9.55 -23.53 -27.91
C LEU A 168 9.37 -22.00 -27.92
N ALA A 169 9.14 -21.44 -29.10
CA ALA A 169 8.75 -20.05 -29.22
C ALA A 169 7.33 -19.87 -28.63
N PRO A 170 6.99 -18.68 -28.11
CA PRO A 170 5.64 -18.40 -27.59
C PRO A 170 4.52 -18.73 -28.58
N GLY A 171 4.80 -18.59 -29.88
CA GLY A 171 3.93 -18.93 -31.01
C GLY A 171 3.73 -20.43 -31.28
N ASP A 172 4.50 -21.30 -30.65
CA ASP A 172 4.43 -22.76 -30.86
C ASP A 172 3.85 -23.50 -29.65
N VAL A 173 3.62 -22.80 -28.53
CA VAL A 173 3.07 -23.37 -27.30
C VAL A 173 1.58 -23.70 -27.45
N ALA A 174 1.23 -24.99 -27.45
CA ALA A 174 -0.15 -25.44 -27.51
C ALA A 174 -0.97 -24.93 -26.30
N ALA A 175 -2.29 -24.75 -26.46
CA ALA A 175 -3.16 -24.21 -25.41
C ALA A 175 -3.07 -24.99 -24.09
N ALA A 176 -2.98 -26.33 -24.16
CA ALA A 176 -2.83 -27.20 -23.00
C ALA A 176 -1.49 -27.04 -22.27
N ASP A 177 -0.46 -26.48 -22.92
CA ASP A 177 0.89 -26.32 -22.38
C ASP A 177 1.19 -24.91 -21.88
N GLN A 178 0.30 -23.94 -22.11
CA GLN A 178 0.55 -22.53 -21.82
C GLN A 178 0.90 -22.29 -20.35
N VAL A 179 0.16 -22.90 -19.41
CA VAL A 179 0.43 -22.75 -17.96
C VAL A 179 1.80 -23.31 -17.58
N ALA A 180 2.10 -24.54 -18.02
CA ALA A 180 3.38 -25.19 -17.75
C ALA A 180 4.56 -24.42 -18.36
N TRP A 181 4.39 -23.91 -19.58
CA TRP A 181 5.40 -23.12 -20.27
C TRP A 181 5.68 -21.79 -19.56
N VAL A 182 4.65 -21.06 -19.13
CA VAL A 182 4.84 -19.81 -18.35
C VAL A 182 5.62 -20.12 -17.07
N ARG A 183 5.26 -21.17 -16.33
CA ARG A 183 5.97 -21.57 -15.10
C ARG A 183 7.43 -21.92 -15.35
N GLN A 184 7.74 -22.61 -16.45
CA GLN A 184 9.12 -22.91 -16.79
C GLN A 184 9.91 -21.63 -17.09
N VAL A 185 9.44 -20.84 -18.06
CA VAL A 185 10.15 -19.63 -18.52
C VAL A 185 10.37 -18.64 -17.39
N THR A 186 9.44 -18.56 -16.45
CA THR A 186 9.50 -17.61 -15.33
C THR A 186 10.31 -18.10 -14.14
N ARG A 187 10.42 -19.42 -13.93
CA ARG A 187 11.27 -20.03 -12.91
C ARG A 187 12.75 -19.82 -13.19
N GLU A 188 13.14 -19.91 -14.46
CA GLU A 188 14.52 -19.67 -14.91
C GLU A 188 14.92 -18.19 -14.86
N ALA A 189 13.94 -17.29 -14.73
CA ALA A 189 14.13 -15.85 -14.76
C ALA A 189 14.45 -15.20 -13.41
N ASP A 190 14.48 -15.98 -12.32
CA ASP A 190 14.75 -15.43 -10.99
C ASP A 190 16.20 -14.94 -10.88
N GLY A 191 16.37 -13.75 -10.29
CA GLY A 191 17.67 -13.10 -10.18
C GLY A 191 17.58 -11.58 -10.16
N ASP A 192 18.23 -10.99 -9.17
CA ASP A 192 18.42 -9.54 -9.11
C ASP A 192 19.68 -9.14 -9.90
N PRO A 193 19.59 -8.17 -10.83
CA PRO A 193 20.75 -7.67 -11.54
C PRO A 193 21.73 -7.03 -10.55
N ARG A 194 22.99 -7.46 -10.60
CA ARG A 194 24.06 -7.01 -9.69
C ARG A 194 24.88 -5.87 -10.26
N ASP A 195 24.95 -5.75 -11.58
CA ASP A 195 25.73 -4.76 -12.32
C ASP A 195 25.05 -4.36 -13.64
N ALA A 196 25.69 -3.46 -14.39
CA ALA A 196 25.17 -2.94 -15.64
C ALA A 196 25.06 -4.03 -16.75
N ALA A 197 26.00 -4.96 -16.82
CA ALA A 197 25.94 -6.04 -17.81
C ALA A 197 24.80 -7.02 -17.49
N ALA A 198 24.56 -7.29 -16.21
CA ALA A 198 23.48 -8.14 -15.72
C ALA A 198 22.09 -7.53 -15.93
N ILE A 199 21.93 -6.21 -15.84
CA ILE A 199 20.64 -5.57 -16.20
C ILE A 199 20.42 -5.60 -17.71
N GLU A 200 21.46 -5.42 -18.53
CA GLU A 200 21.31 -5.42 -19.98
C GLU A 200 20.81 -6.76 -20.55
N ASN A 201 21.23 -7.85 -19.92
CA ASN A 201 20.91 -9.23 -20.30
C ASN A 201 20.13 -9.97 -19.20
N ALA A 202 19.29 -9.24 -18.43
CA ALA A 202 18.57 -9.83 -17.32
C ALA A 202 17.66 -10.99 -17.79
N PRO A 203 17.80 -12.21 -17.25
CA PRO A 203 16.94 -13.35 -17.62
C PRO A 203 15.44 -13.05 -17.46
N MET A 204 15.10 -12.27 -16.42
CA MET A 204 13.73 -11.77 -16.21
C MET A 204 13.20 -10.94 -17.39
N ALA A 205 14.03 -10.11 -18.04
CA ALA A 205 13.61 -9.32 -19.19
C ALA A 205 13.30 -10.19 -20.41
N GLU A 206 14.08 -11.26 -20.61
CA GLU A 206 13.83 -12.25 -21.66
C GLU A 206 12.54 -13.04 -21.39
N ALA A 207 12.36 -13.54 -20.18
CA ALA A 207 11.14 -14.23 -19.77
C ALA A 207 9.91 -13.35 -19.94
N LEU A 208 9.99 -12.08 -19.53
CA LEU A 208 8.92 -11.12 -19.70
C LEU A 208 8.53 -10.93 -21.17
N THR A 209 9.53 -10.79 -22.05
CA THR A 209 9.29 -10.64 -23.49
C THR A 209 8.59 -11.87 -24.06
N LYS A 210 9.02 -13.07 -23.65
CA LYS A 210 8.39 -14.33 -24.05
C LYS A 210 6.95 -14.44 -23.54
N VAL A 211 6.70 -14.10 -22.27
CA VAL A 211 5.37 -14.17 -21.66
C VAL A 211 4.41 -13.15 -22.28
N LEU A 212 4.86 -11.92 -22.57
CA LEU A 212 4.05 -10.92 -23.29
C LEU A 212 3.67 -11.38 -24.70
N ALA A 213 4.59 -12.04 -25.40
CA ALA A 213 4.30 -12.61 -26.72
C ALA A 213 3.28 -13.75 -26.65
N LEU A 214 3.25 -14.52 -25.55
CA LEU A 214 2.23 -15.54 -25.32
C LEU A 214 0.86 -14.92 -24.98
N ASP A 215 0.82 -13.85 -24.17
CA ASP A 215 -0.43 -13.21 -23.70
C ASP A 215 -1.40 -12.89 -24.84
N ALA A 216 -0.88 -12.38 -25.97
CA ALA A 216 -1.65 -12.02 -27.15
C ALA A 216 -2.50 -13.16 -27.75
N ARG A 217 -2.16 -14.42 -27.44
CA ARG A 217 -2.87 -15.63 -27.91
C ARG A 217 -3.26 -16.59 -26.79
N ALA A 218 -2.98 -16.24 -25.54
CA ALA A 218 -3.26 -17.09 -24.41
C ALA A 218 -4.78 -17.25 -24.24
N THR A 219 -5.22 -18.44 -23.83
CA THR A 219 -6.64 -18.79 -23.67
C THR A 219 -6.89 -19.52 -22.35
N GLY A 220 -8.09 -19.37 -21.79
CA GLY A 220 -8.49 -20.06 -20.55
C GLY A 220 -7.47 -19.87 -19.43
N ALA A 221 -7.10 -20.96 -18.77
CA ALA A 221 -6.12 -20.99 -17.68
C ALA A 221 -4.74 -20.43 -18.08
N GLY A 222 -4.34 -20.57 -19.35
CA GLY A 222 -3.08 -20.01 -19.84
C GLY A 222 -3.06 -18.48 -19.84
N ARG A 223 -4.21 -17.85 -20.15
CA ARG A 223 -4.35 -16.38 -20.05
C ARG A 223 -4.34 -15.93 -18.60
N GLU A 224 -5.08 -16.61 -17.74
CA GLU A 224 -5.12 -16.29 -16.30
C GLU A 224 -3.74 -16.35 -15.66
N GLU A 225 -2.95 -17.41 -15.92
CA GLU A 225 -1.59 -17.55 -15.39
C GLU A 225 -0.66 -16.46 -15.96
N THR A 226 -0.77 -16.17 -17.26
CA THR A 226 0.04 -15.14 -17.92
C THR A 226 -0.23 -13.75 -17.32
N GLN A 227 -1.50 -13.36 -17.24
CA GLN A 227 -1.90 -12.07 -16.69
C GLN A 227 -1.49 -11.97 -15.23
N LYS A 228 -1.79 -12.98 -14.40
CA LYS A 228 -1.39 -13.01 -13.00
C LYS A 228 0.12 -12.83 -12.83
N TRP A 229 0.94 -13.49 -13.64
CA TRP A 229 2.39 -13.32 -13.58
C TRP A 229 2.82 -11.90 -13.98
N LEU A 230 2.22 -11.34 -15.03
CA LEU A 230 2.50 -9.97 -15.51
C LEU A 230 2.07 -8.89 -14.52
N THR A 231 0.96 -9.07 -13.81
CA THR A 231 0.45 -8.11 -12.81
C THR A 231 1.15 -8.22 -11.47
N THR A 232 1.63 -9.40 -11.08
CA THR A 232 2.26 -9.61 -9.77
C THR A 232 3.78 -9.64 -9.84
N THR A 233 4.35 -10.68 -10.44
CA THR A 233 5.80 -10.95 -10.43
C THR A 233 6.57 -9.93 -11.26
N ALA A 234 6.12 -9.66 -12.49
CA ALA A 234 6.78 -8.69 -13.37
C ALA A 234 6.70 -7.25 -12.79
N SER A 235 5.52 -6.83 -12.34
CA SER A 235 5.32 -5.56 -11.63
C SER A 235 6.28 -5.40 -10.45
N ARG A 236 6.33 -6.41 -9.56
CA ARG A 236 7.21 -6.38 -8.37
C ARG A 236 8.69 -6.35 -8.76
N TRP A 237 9.08 -7.03 -9.83
CA TRP A 237 10.46 -7.00 -10.31
C TRP A 237 10.84 -5.60 -10.81
N PHE A 238 10.05 -4.97 -11.68
CA PHE A 238 10.31 -3.60 -12.11
C PHE A 238 10.34 -2.62 -10.94
N ALA A 239 9.37 -2.72 -10.03
CA ALA A 239 9.31 -1.89 -8.84
C ALA A 239 10.59 -2.00 -8.01
N ARG A 240 11.03 -3.24 -7.76
CA ARG A 240 12.25 -3.54 -7.00
C ARG A 240 13.50 -3.02 -7.71
N VAL A 241 13.63 -3.23 -9.01
CA VAL A 241 14.81 -2.80 -9.79
C VAL A 241 14.89 -1.27 -9.85
N HIS A 242 13.80 -0.57 -10.12
CA HIS A 242 13.76 0.91 -10.11
C HIS A 242 14.03 1.49 -8.71
N THR A 243 13.52 0.84 -7.65
CA THR A 243 13.70 1.31 -6.26
C THR A 243 15.12 1.09 -5.77
N ASN A 244 15.65 -0.13 -5.94
CA ASN A 244 16.88 -0.59 -5.29
C ASN A 244 18.12 -0.46 -6.19
N LYS A 245 17.94 -0.30 -7.51
CA LYS A 245 19.02 -0.25 -8.50
C LYS A 245 18.86 0.91 -9.51
N PRO A 246 18.51 2.14 -9.07
CA PRO A 246 18.24 3.25 -9.98
C PRO A 246 19.44 3.63 -10.87
N ASP A 247 20.67 3.47 -10.37
CA ASP A 247 21.89 3.71 -11.16
C ASP A 247 22.06 2.70 -12.30
N LEU A 248 21.78 1.41 -12.04
CA LEU A 248 21.86 0.38 -13.08
C LEU A 248 20.81 0.61 -14.17
N VAL A 249 19.59 0.99 -13.78
CA VAL A 249 18.52 1.35 -14.72
C VAL A 249 18.95 2.54 -15.58
N ARG A 250 19.51 3.59 -14.98
CA ARG A 250 19.99 4.77 -15.73
C ARG A 250 21.13 4.43 -16.68
N ALA A 251 22.02 3.52 -16.30
CA ALA A 251 23.15 3.09 -17.12
C ALA A 251 22.76 2.13 -18.26
N ALA A 252 21.62 1.44 -18.14
CA ALA A 252 21.16 0.49 -19.16
C ALA A 252 20.92 1.19 -20.51
N SER A 253 21.52 0.66 -21.58
CA SER A 253 21.34 1.18 -22.93
C SER A 253 19.87 1.12 -23.38
N ALA A 254 19.46 2.06 -24.24
CA ALA A 254 18.09 2.09 -24.79
C ALA A 254 17.74 0.80 -25.58
N SER A 255 18.76 0.15 -26.15
CA SER A 255 18.66 -1.14 -26.86
C SER A 255 18.91 -2.36 -25.96
N SER A 256 18.96 -2.21 -24.64
CA SER A 256 19.12 -3.35 -23.73
C SER A 256 17.86 -4.24 -23.69
N GLY A 257 18.02 -5.50 -23.27
CA GLY A 257 16.89 -6.40 -23.02
C GLY A 257 15.92 -5.82 -21.99
N PHE A 258 16.46 -5.23 -20.91
CA PHE A 258 15.68 -4.55 -19.87
C PHE A 258 14.78 -3.45 -20.43
N ARG A 259 15.32 -2.51 -21.22
CA ARG A 259 14.53 -1.37 -21.75
C ARG A 259 13.46 -1.82 -22.74
N ARG A 260 13.73 -2.84 -23.56
CA ARG A 260 12.70 -3.43 -24.44
C ARG A 260 11.57 -4.08 -23.63
N ALA A 261 11.92 -4.85 -22.60
CA ALA A 261 10.93 -5.49 -21.73
C ALA A 261 10.11 -4.44 -20.95
N GLU A 262 10.75 -3.38 -20.46
CA GLU A 262 10.10 -2.26 -19.78
C GLU A 262 9.07 -1.57 -20.68
N ASP A 263 9.45 -1.23 -21.92
CA ASP A 263 8.55 -0.60 -22.89
C ASP A 263 7.38 -1.52 -23.27
N ALA A 264 7.67 -2.79 -23.56
CA ALA A 264 6.65 -3.77 -23.92
C ALA A 264 5.66 -4.02 -22.77
N TRP A 265 6.16 -4.19 -21.54
CA TRP A 265 5.32 -4.37 -20.36
C TRP A 265 4.48 -3.13 -20.06
N SER A 266 5.06 -1.93 -20.18
CA SER A 266 4.35 -0.67 -19.95
C SER A 266 3.19 -0.49 -20.93
N LYS A 267 3.42 -0.78 -22.21
CA LYS A 267 2.36 -0.76 -23.24
C LYS A 267 1.25 -1.75 -22.92
N TRP A 268 1.63 -2.97 -22.54
CA TRP A 268 0.69 -4.00 -22.11
C TRP A 268 -0.13 -3.56 -20.88
N ALA A 269 0.53 -3.03 -19.85
CA ALA A 269 -0.08 -2.57 -18.62
C ALA A 269 -1.10 -1.46 -18.88
N LEU A 270 -0.74 -0.46 -19.70
CA LEU A 270 -1.63 0.63 -20.08
C LEU A 270 -2.85 0.14 -20.89
N ALA A 271 -2.66 -0.84 -21.78
CA ALA A 271 -3.75 -1.40 -22.59
C ALA A 271 -4.76 -2.22 -21.77
N HIS A 272 -4.31 -2.83 -20.66
CA HIS A 272 -5.15 -3.73 -19.87
C HIS A 272 -5.67 -3.13 -18.57
N GLN A 273 -5.11 -2.02 -18.07
CA GLN A 273 -5.36 -1.51 -16.71
C GLN A 273 -6.83 -1.34 -16.34
N SER A 274 -7.70 -0.93 -17.28
CA SER A 274 -9.14 -0.74 -17.03
C SER A 274 -9.95 -2.04 -17.01
N SER A 275 -9.37 -3.14 -17.49
CA SER A 275 -10.01 -4.47 -17.56
C SER A 275 -9.50 -5.46 -16.50
N LEU A 276 -8.41 -5.11 -15.81
CA LEU A 276 -7.84 -5.93 -14.75
C LEU A 276 -8.74 -5.93 -13.50
N PRO A 277 -8.76 -7.03 -12.73
CA PRO A 277 -9.28 -7.02 -11.37
C PRO A 277 -8.58 -5.94 -10.52
N ASP A 278 -9.28 -5.37 -9.54
CA ASP A 278 -8.76 -4.23 -8.76
C ASP A 278 -7.44 -4.54 -8.03
N GLU A 279 -7.26 -5.76 -7.51
CA GLU A 279 -6.00 -6.19 -6.88
C GLU A 279 -4.83 -6.20 -7.87
N ASP A 280 -5.06 -6.75 -9.06
CA ASP A 280 -4.07 -6.84 -10.12
C ASP A 280 -3.72 -5.46 -10.68
N ARG A 281 -4.74 -4.60 -10.81
CA ARG A 281 -4.56 -3.21 -11.20
C ARG A 281 -3.72 -2.45 -10.18
N LEU A 282 -3.95 -2.65 -8.87
CA LEU A 282 -3.13 -2.04 -7.83
C LEU A 282 -1.66 -2.42 -7.99
N HIS A 283 -1.33 -3.69 -8.19
CA HIS A 283 0.07 -4.11 -8.36
C HIS A 283 0.76 -3.47 -9.58
N VAL A 284 0.02 -3.32 -10.68
CA VAL A 284 0.52 -2.58 -11.86
C VAL A 284 0.77 -1.11 -11.53
N LEU A 285 -0.15 -0.46 -10.80
CA LEU A 285 0.02 0.93 -10.39
C LEU A 285 1.20 1.11 -9.43
N GLU A 286 1.35 0.25 -8.42
CA GLU A 286 2.50 0.28 -7.51
C GLU A 286 3.83 0.17 -8.26
N ALA A 287 3.86 -0.62 -9.35
CA ALA A 287 5.03 -0.74 -10.20
C ALA A 287 5.26 0.49 -11.09
N LEU A 288 4.22 1.15 -11.60
CA LEU A 288 4.38 2.37 -12.42
C LEU A 288 4.72 3.61 -11.56
N PHE A 289 4.19 3.71 -10.35
CA PHE A 289 4.37 4.84 -9.43
C PHE A 289 5.50 4.64 -8.41
N VAL A 290 6.58 3.98 -8.83
CA VAL A 290 7.73 3.67 -7.97
C VAL A 290 8.39 4.91 -7.37
N ARG A 291 8.75 4.77 -6.10
CA ARG A 291 9.55 5.71 -5.30
C ARG A 291 10.98 5.21 -5.23
N VAL A 292 11.95 6.11 -5.43
CA VAL A 292 13.38 5.81 -5.27
C VAL A 292 13.81 6.37 -3.90
N HIS A 293 14.25 5.50 -2.99
CA HIS A 293 14.53 5.91 -1.60
C HIS A 293 15.92 6.52 -1.41
N ASP A 294 16.92 6.09 -2.18
CA ASP A 294 18.29 6.57 -2.05
C ASP A 294 18.51 7.80 -2.92
N ARG A 295 18.29 8.98 -2.33
CA ARG A 295 18.35 10.25 -3.04
C ARG A 295 19.23 11.26 -2.36
N GLY A 296 20.03 11.94 -3.17
CA GLY A 296 20.64 13.20 -2.79
C GLY A 296 19.55 14.23 -2.42
N PRO A 297 19.87 15.22 -1.57
CA PRO A 297 18.95 16.29 -1.20
C PRO A 297 18.35 16.97 -2.44
N GLY A 298 17.01 17.04 -2.51
CA GLY A 298 16.29 17.72 -3.59
C GLY A 298 16.00 16.90 -4.84
N ALA A 299 16.40 15.62 -4.92
CA ALA A 299 16.02 14.78 -6.05
C ALA A 299 14.53 14.31 -5.95
N PRO A 300 13.79 14.30 -7.08
CA PRO A 300 12.33 14.13 -7.08
C PRO A 300 11.88 12.71 -6.70
N ARG A 301 10.82 12.64 -5.86
CA ARG A 301 9.77 11.60 -5.66
C ARG A 301 9.65 10.47 -6.65
N HIS A 302 9.54 10.88 -7.89
CA HIS A 302 9.14 10.03 -8.98
C HIS A 302 9.93 10.50 -10.19
N PRO A 303 11.18 10.04 -10.36
CA PRO A 303 12.01 10.54 -11.43
C PRO A 303 11.36 10.21 -12.78
N ALA A 304 11.38 11.17 -13.71
CA ALA A 304 10.81 11.01 -15.05
C ALA A 304 11.47 9.89 -15.88
N SER A 305 12.66 9.42 -15.46
CA SER A 305 13.39 8.32 -16.09
C SER A 305 12.77 6.93 -15.85
N VAL A 306 11.82 6.82 -14.92
CA VAL A 306 11.11 5.57 -14.59
C VAL A 306 9.92 5.45 -15.54
N PHE A 307 9.94 4.44 -16.41
CA PHE A 307 8.99 4.27 -17.52
C PHE A 307 8.86 5.53 -18.41
N PRO A 308 9.92 5.91 -19.15
CA PRO A 308 9.96 7.20 -19.87
C PRO A 308 8.88 7.38 -20.95
N HIS A 309 8.23 6.29 -21.38
CA HIS A 309 7.16 6.31 -22.38
C HIS A 309 5.75 6.31 -21.76
N VAL A 310 5.64 6.26 -20.43
CA VAL A 310 4.35 6.27 -19.73
C VAL A 310 4.07 7.68 -19.21
N ASP A 311 3.00 8.31 -19.70
CA ASP A 311 2.45 9.50 -19.05
C ASP A 311 1.73 9.09 -17.76
N ARG A 312 2.52 8.84 -16.71
CA ARG A 312 2.01 8.40 -15.40
C ARG A 312 1.00 9.38 -14.82
N PHE A 313 1.21 10.67 -15.01
CA PHE A 313 0.25 11.65 -14.53
C PHE A 313 -1.06 11.62 -15.34
N GLY A 314 -0.98 11.43 -16.66
CA GLY A 314 -2.16 11.17 -17.49
C GLY A 314 -2.94 9.94 -17.04
N LEU A 315 -2.25 8.83 -16.78
CA LEU A 315 -2.85 7.61 -16.21
C LEU A 315 -3.53 7.87 -14.86
N ALA A 316 -2.88 8.60 -13.95
CA ALA A 316 -3.47 8.99 -12.68
C ALA A 316 -4.75 9.83 -12.86
N LEU A 317 -4.77 10.77 -13.80
CA LEU A 317 -5.98 11.56 -14.10
C LEU A 317 -7.13 10.71 -14.65
N GLN A 318 -6.85 9.65 -15.41
CA GLN A 318 -7.89 8.70 -15.83
C GLN A 318 -8.53 8.02 -14.62
N ILE A 319 -7.73 7.60 -13.64
CA ILE A 319 -8.23 6.98 -12.40
C ILE A 319 -9.04 7.99 -11.55
N VAL A 320 -8.62 9.26 -11.52
CA VAL A 320 -9.41 10.34 -10.92
C VAL A 320 -10.78 10.48 -11.63
N ASP A 321 -10.82 10.39 -12.96
CA ASP A 321 -12.07 10.47 -13.70
C ASP A 321 -13.00 9.26 -13.48
N GLU A 322 -12.44 8.06 -13.36
CA GLU A 322 -13.19 6.87 -12.98
C GLU A 322 -13.80 7.00 -11.57
N TRP A 323 -13.00 7.48 -10.61
CA TRP A 323 -13.46 7.75 -9.24
C TRP A 323 -14.61 8.77 -9.21
N ARG A 324 -14.52 9.84 -10.01
CA ARG A 324 -15.59 10.85 -10.17
C ARG A 324 -16.84 10.27 -10.83
N ALA A 325 -16.67 9.47 -11.89
CA ALA A 325 -17.78 8.81 -12.57
C ALA A 325 -18.56 7.88 -11.65
N GLN A 326 -17.89 7.31 -10.64
CA GLN A 326 -18.48 6.48 -9.58
C GLN A 326 -19.04 7.28 -8.39
N LYS A 327 -19.19 8.60 -8.53
CA LYS A 327 -19.68 9.52 -7.47
C LYS A 327 -18.81 9.53 -6.21
N HIS A 328 -17.50 9.53 -6.40
CA HIS A 328 -16.51 9.80 -5.35
C HIS A 328 -16.56 8.79 -4.18
N PRO A 329 -16.44 7.47 -4.43
CA PRO A 329 -16.41 6.49 -3.35
C PRO A 329 -15.29 6.82 -2.35
N GLY A 330 -15.61 6.75 -1.06
CA GLY A 330 -14.72 7.12 0.05
C GLY A 330 -14.07 5.91 0.73
N ALA A 331 -13.47 6.13 1.90
CA ALA A 331 -12.90 5.06 2.72
C ALA A 331 -13.94 4.36 3.63
N SER A 332 -15.19 4.82 3.65
CA SER A 332 -16.24 4.24 4.48
C SER A 332 -16.74 2.91 3.91
N ARG A 333 -17.17 1.99 4.79
CA ARG A 333 -17.63 0.64 4.40
C ARG A 333 -18.76 0.66 3.36
N ASP A 334 -19.62 1.67 3.41
CA ASP A 334 -20.80 1.80 2.55
C ASP A 334 -20.48 2.44 1.18
N THR A 335 -19.31 3.06 1.03
CA THR A 335 -18.88 3.72 -0.21
C THR A 335 -17.45 3.36 -0.59
N ALA A 336 -17.02 2.13 -0.25
CA ALA A 336 -15.63 1.73 -0.33
C ALA A 336 -15.04 1.98 -1.73
N ALA A 337 -14.02 2.83 -1.76
CA ALA A 337 -13.20 3.06 -2.93
C ALA A 337 -12.50 1.76 -3.36
N SER A 338 -12.31 1.58 -4.66
CA SER A 338 -11.40 0.55 -5.16
C SER A 338 -9.99 0.83 -4.64
N ARG A 339 -9.17 -0.20 -4.49
CA ARG A 339 -7.78 -0.03 -4.05
C ARG A 339 -6.99 0.88 -4.99
N SER A 340 -7.31 0.85 -6.28
CA SER A 340 -6.74 1.77 -7.27
C SER A 340 -7.10 3.24 -6.98
N HIS A 341 -8.35 3.52 -6.59
CA HIS A 341 -8.76 4.85 -6.15
C HIS A 341 -8.08 5.25 -4.84
N GLU A 342 -7.98 4.35 -3.87
CA GLU A 342 -7.27 4.62 -2.62
C GLU A 342 -5.80 4.97 -2.85
N HIS A 343 -5.14 4.23 -3.73
CA HIS A 343 -3.72 4.41 -4.04
C HIS A 343 -3.44 5.75 -4.72
N ILE A 344 -4.24 6.12 -5.73
CA ILE A 344 -4.01 7.30 -6.58
C ILE A 344 -4.71 8.56 -6.05
N VAL A 345 -6.02 8.48 -5.79
CA VAL A 345 -6.82 9.63 -5.36
C VAL A 345 -6.63 9.91 -3.88
N CYS A 346 -6.42 8.88 -3.06
CA CYS A 346 -6.38 9.00 -1.61
C CYS A 346 -7.63 9.73 -1.06
N PRO A 347 -8.85 9.19 -1.20
CA PRO A 347 -10.05 9.85 -0.74
C PRO A 347 -10.07 9.96 0.79
N ARG A 348 -10.05 11.20 1.28
CA ARG A 348 -10.12 11.61 2.68
C ARG A 348 -11.43 12.40 2.92
N PRO A 349 -12.60 11.73 2.92
CA PRO A 349 -13.86 12.41 3.20
C PRO A 349 -13.81 13.03 4.61
N LEU A 350 -14.52 14.14 4.79
CA LEU A 350 -14.64 14.76 6.11
C LEU A 350 -15.61 13.94 6.97
N GLU A 351 -15.08 13.25 7.97
CA GLU A 351 -15.83 12.51 8.97
C GLU A 351 -15.78 13.26 10.31
N GLY A 352 -16.83 14.02 10.60
CA GLY A 352 -16.89 14.93 11.74
C GLY A 352 -15.90 16.10 11.57
N THR A 353 -14.81 16.07 12.32
CA THR A 353 -13.70 17.05 12.26
C THR A 353 -12.39 16.43 11.74
N SER A 354 -12.44 15.17 11.31
CA SER A 354 -11.27 14.42 10.90
C SER A 354 -11.40 13.95 9.47
N ARG A 355 -10.26 13.85 8.79
CA ARG A 355 -10.14 13.31 7.43
C ARG A 355 -9.26 12.06 7.50
N PRO A 356 -9.83 10.89 7.88
CA PRO A 356 -9.06 9.66 8.00
C PRO A 356 -8.39 9.36 6.66
N ARG A 357 -7.19 8.80 6.73
CA ARG A 357 -6.44 8.38 5.54
C ARG A 357 -6.98 7.02 5.08
N SER A 358 -7.13 6.85 3.77
CA SER A 358 -7.42 5.54 3.18
C SER A 358 -6.24 4.59 3.46
N PRO A 359 -6.48 3.30 3.75
CA PRO A 359 -5.42 2.34 4.09
C PRO A 359 -4.31 2.23 3.06
N HIS A 360 -4.66 2.29 1.76
CA HIS A 360 -3.71 2.13 0.66
C HIS A 360 -3.22 3.47 0.07
N CYS A 361 -3.49 4.60 0.74
CA CYS A 361 -3.08 5.90 0.24
C CYS A 361 -1.56 6.06 0.19
N ASN A 362 -1.02 6.24 -1.01
CA ASN A 362 0.41 6.45 -1.19
C ASN A 362 0.77 7.94 -1.29
N HIS A 363 -0.09 8.78 -1.89
CA HIS A 363 0.13 10.20 -2.24
C HIS A 363 0.97 10.45 -3.51
N ASP A 364 1.13 9.47 -4.40
CA ASP A 364 2.08 9.56 -5.52
C ASP A 364 1.80 10.74 -6.46
N ILE A 365 0.54 11.02 -6.80
CA ILE A 365 0.20 12.13 -7.70
C ILE A 365 0.53 13.50 -7.08
N TYR A 366 0.41 13.59 -5.76
CA TYR A 366 0.66 14.81 -4.99
C TYR A 366 2.16 15.02 -4.79
N ASP A 367 2.91 13.94 -4.55
CA ASP A 367 4.37 13.95 -4.52
C ASP A 367 4.94 14.35 -5.89
N MET A 368 4.40 13.78 -6.98
CA MET A 368 4.77 14.19 -8.35
C MET A 368 4.49 15.67 -8.60
N ALA A 369 3.32 16.18 -8.19
CA ALA A 369 2.99 17.61 -8.34
C ALA A 369 3.93 18.50 -7.51
N ARG A 370 4.33 18.08 -6.31
CA ARG A 370 5.28 18.83 -5.48
C ARG A 370 6.67 18.91 -6.09
N ASP A 371 7.08 17.84 -6.77
CA ASP A 371 8.43 17.70 -7.29
C ASP A 371 8.59 18.24 -8.73
N ASP A 372 7.50 18.38 -9.49
CA ASP A 372 7.49 18.84 -10.88
C ASP A 372 6.41 19.92 -11.12
N ALA A 373 6.84 21.13 -11.46
CA ALA A 373 5.96 22.26 -11.74
C ALA A 373 5.03 22.03 -12.94
N ASN A 374 5.44 21.24 -13.93
CA ASN A 374 4.55 20.88 -15.04
C ASN A 374 3.43 19.96 -14.58
N VAL A 375 3.72 19.03 -13.67
CA VAL A 375 2.71 18.16 -13.06
C VAL A 375 1.77 18.97 -12.18
N ALA A 376 2.30 19.90 -11.36
CA ALA A 376 1.50 20.83 -10.58
C ALA A 376 0.51 21.63 -11.45
N ARG A 377 0.99 22.19 -12.56
CA ARG A 377 0.15 22.92 -13.52
C ARG A 377 -0.94 22.02 -14.10
N ARG A 378 -0.60 20.82 -14.57
CA ARG A 378 -1.59 19.87 -15.11
C ARG A 378 -2.62 19.45 -14.06
N LEU A 379 -2.24 19.32 -12.79
CA LEU A 379 -3.17 19.04 -11.70
C LEU A 379 -4.13 20.22 -11.44
N ALA A 380 -3.62 21.45 -11.47
CA ALA A 380 -4.45 22.65 -11.34
C ALA A 380 -5.43 22.79 -12.52
N GLU A 381 -4.95 22.61 -13.75
CA GLU A 381 -5.79 22.57 -14.96
C GLU A 381 -6.85 21.48 -14.86
N ALA A 382 -6.49 20.31 -14.33
CA ALA A 382 -7.40 19.21 -14.13
C ALA A 382 -8.51 19.53 -13.12
N MET A 383 -8.21 20.23 -12.01
CA MET A 383 -9.23 20.69 -11.06
C MET A 383 -10.18 21.70 -11.71
N VAL A 384 -9.62 22.68 -12.41
CA VAL A 384 -10.39 23.76 -13.06
C VAL A 384 -11.29 23.21 -14.17
N SER A 385 -10.78 22.34 -15.05
CA SER A 385 -11.55 21.81 -16.17
C SER A 385 -12.68 20.89 -15.73
N ARG A 386 -12.59 20.31 -14.54
CA ARG A 386 -13.54 19.35 -14.00
C ARG A 386 -14.65 19.99 -13.18
N HIS A 387 -14.45 21.24 -12.71
CA HIS A 387 -15.39 21.98 -11.85
C HIS A 387 -15.92 21.14 -10.68
N ASP A 388 -15.02 20.37 -10.05
CA ASP A 388 -15.36 19.38 -9.05
C ASP A 388 -14.85 19.80 -7.67
N PRO A 389 -15.71 20.34 -6.79
CA PRO A 389 -15.29 20.80 -5.47
C PRO A 389 -14.78 19.65 -4.60
N ILE A 390 -15.29 18.42 -4.77
CA ILE A 390 -14.83 17.27 -3.98
C ILE A 390 -13.41 16.92 -4.39
N LEU A 391 -13.09 16.89 -5.69
CA LEU A 391 -11.73 16.71 -6.16
C LEU A 391 -10.79 17.79 -5.60
N ALA A 392 -11.20 19.06 -5.65
CA ALA A 392 -10.39 20.16 -5.11
C ALA A 392 -10.13 20.01 -3.61
N GLU A 393 -11.13 19.62 -2.82
CA GLU A 393 -10.93 19.30 -1.40
C GLU A 393 -9.94 18.15 -1.21
N GLN A 394 -10.07 17.05 -1.97
CA GLN A 394 -9.18 15.90 -1.85
C GLN A 394 -7.74 16.23 -2.20
N VAL A 395 -7.52 17.01 -3.27
CA VAL A 395 -6.18 17.44 -3.66
C VAL A 395 -5.51 18.23 -2.55
N PHE A 396 -6.23 19.19 -1.96
CA PHE A 396 -5.68 20.00 -0.88
C PHE A 396 -5.52 19.21 0.43
N ALA A 397 -6.42 18.29 0.76
CA ALA A 397 -6.30 17.44 1.93
C ALA A 397 -5.05 16.53 1.86
N ASN A 398 -4.64 16.16 0.64
CA ASN A 398 -3.44 15.35 0.42
C ASN A 398 -2.14 16.16 0.25
N PHE A 399 -2.20 17.50 0.31
CA PHE A 399 -1.01 18.36 0.44
C PHE A 399 -0.53 18.53 1.89
N GLU A 400 -0.96 17.64 2.80
CA GLU A 400 -0.49 17.60 4.17
C GLU A 400 1.05 17.52 4.23
N GLY A 401 1.67 18.47 4.93
CA GLY A 401 3.13 18.58 5.05
C GLY A 401 3.85 19.16 3.83
N ALA A 402 3.13 19.61 2.80
CA ALA A 402 3.72 20.37 1.69
C ALA A 402 4.16 21.79 2.15
N PRO A 403 5.20 22.39 1.54
CA PRO A 403 5.57 23.77 1.83
C PRO A 403 4.42 24.75 1.55
N THR A 404 4.20 25.74 2.43
CA THR A 404 3.13 26.75 2.28
C THR A 404 3.18 27.44 0.91
N ALA A 405 4.36 27.78 0.41
CA ALA A 405 4.54 28.42 -0.89
C ALA A 405 3.97 27.56 -2.05
N PHE A 406 4.18 26.25 -1.99
CA PHE A 406 3.65 25.32 -2.99
C PHE A 406 2.12 25.27 -2.92
N VAL A 407 1.55 25.05 -1.73
CA VAL A 407 0.09 24.96 -1.55
C VAL A 407 -0.59 26.27 -1.98
N LEU A 408 0.01 27.41 -1.64
CA LEU A 408 -0.48 28.72 -2.05
C LEU A 408 -0.43 28.91 -3.56
N SER A 409 0.65 28.45 -4.22
CA SER A 409 0.75 28.50 -5.68
C SER A 409 -0.34 27.65 -6.35
N MET A 410 -0.63 26.46 -5.81
CA MET A 410 -1.71 25.59 -6.27
C MET A 410 -3.08 26.24 -6.09
N TRP A 411 -3.31 26.93 -4.97
CA TRP A 411 -4.58 27.60 -4.70
C TRP A 411 -4.83 28.77 -5.65
N ARG A 412 -3.79 29.55 -5.96
CA ARG A 412 -3.85 30.60 -6.97
C ARG A 412 -4.06 30.05 -8.38
N ALA A 413 -3.50 28.88 -8.70
CA ALA A 413 -3.60 28.29 -10.05
C ALA A 413 -5.03 27.83 -10.42
N ILE A 414 -5.92 27.70 -9.43
CA ILE A 414 -7.34 27.36 -9.63
C ILE A 414 -8.28 28.54 -9.36
N GLU A 415 -7.74 29.76 -9.24
CA GLU A 415 -8.50 30.95 -8.84
C GLU A 415 -9.63 31.31 -9.82
N GLN A 416 -9.50 30.95 -11.09
CA GLN A 416 -10.48 31.14 -12.15
C GLN A 416 -11.75 30.27 -12.01
N ASP A 417 -11.72 29.21 -11.20
CA ASP A 417 -12.88 28.37 -10.92
C ASP A 417 -13.38 28.60 -9.47
N PRO A 418 -14.39 29.46 -9.25
CA PRO A 418 -14.81 29.84 -7.90
C PRO A 418 -15.25 28.65 -7.03
N VAL A 419 -15.82 27.62 -7.64
CA VAL A 419 -16.33 26.44 -6.93
C VAL A 419 -15.17 25.62 -6.36
N SER A 420 -14.22 25.21 -7.21
CA SER A 420 -13.03 24.48 -6.76
C SER A 420 -12.14 25.32 -5.85
N TRP A 421 -11.98 26.62 -6.15
CA TRP A 421 -11.16 27.52 -5.34
C TRP A 421 -11.68 27.66 -3.91
N LYS A 422 -13.01 27.77 -3.74
CA LYS A 422 -13.64 27.86 -2.41
C LYS A 422 -13.48 26.56 -1.63
N ALA A 423 -13.74 25.41 -2.28
CA ALA A 423 -13.55 24.09 -1.67
C ALA A 423 -12.11 23.85 -1.21
N ALA A 424 -11.14 24.06 -2.10
CA ALA A 424 -9.71 23.99 -1.80
C ALA A 424 -9.30 24.96 -0.69
N GLY A 425 -9.76 26.21 -0.76
CA GLY A 425 -9.46 27.26 0.21
C GLY A 425 -9.90 26.89 1.61
N ARG A 426 -11.06 26.24 1.76
CA ARG A 426 -11.54 25.75 3.04
C ARG A 426 -10.57 24.74 3.67
N VAL A 427 -10.14 23.72 2.91
CA VAL A 427 -9.17 22.72 3.40
C VAL A 427 -7.82 23.37 3.71
N PHE A 428 -7.33 24.23 2.84
CA PHE A 428 -6.08 24.96 3.05
C PHE A 428 -6.09 25.79 4.33
N ILE A 429 -7.15 26.57 4.54
CA ILE A 429 -7.29 27.48 5.68
C ILE A 429 -7.52 26.71 6.97
N GLU A 430 -8.42 25.71 6.98
CA GLU A 430 -8.80 24.99 8.20
C GLU A 430 -7.73 24.00 8.66
N GLU A 431 -7.06 23.30 7.73
CA GLU A 431 -6.20 22.16 8.07
C GLU A 431 -4.70 22.48 7.92
N LEU A 432 -4.31 23.14 6.82
CA LEU A 432 -2.89 23.30 6.46
C LEU A 432 -2.26 24.60 6.96
N SER A 433 -3.07 25.63 7.24
CA SER A 433 -2.56 26.96 7.63
C SER A 433 -1.93 26.99 9.04
N THR A 434 -2.24 26.01 9.88
CA THR A 434 -1.84 26.01 11.30
C THR A 434 -0.33 25.90 11.50
N THR A 435 0.38 25.29 10.55
CA THR A 435 1.85 25.11 10.55
C THR A 435 2.55 26.00 9.51
N ALA A 436 1.80 26.87 8.85
CA ALA A 436 2.26 27.62 7.68
C ALA A 436 3.07 28.88 8.01
N ASP A 437 3.78 29.38 7.01
CA ASP A 437 4.45 30.69 7.02
C ASP A 437 3.40 31.82 7.13
N LYS A 438 3.13 32.26 8.37
CA LYS A 438 2.13 33.27 8.67
C LYS A 438 2.30 34.58 7.89
N PRO A 439 3.51 35.19 7.82
CA PRO A 439 3.75 36.35 6.95
C PRO A 439 3.28 36.15 5.50
N MET A 440 3.53 34.98 4.92
CA MET A 440 3.10 34.66 3.55
C MET A 440 1.58 34.63 3.41
N LEU A 441 0.88 34.07 4.40
CA LEU A 441 -0.59 34.03 4.42
C LEU A 441 -1.21 35.42 4.63
N VAL A 442 -0.61 36.28 5.46
CA VAL A 442 -1.05 37.68 5.61
C VAL A 442 -0.87 38.44 4.30
N ALA A 443 0.26 38.25 3.62
CA ALA A 443 0.50 38.85 2.31
C ALA A 443 -0.54 38.39 1.27
N GLU A 444 -0.95 37.11 1.32
CA GLU A 444 -2.02 36.63 0.44
C GLU A 444 -3.39 37.22 0.78
N ALA A 445 -3.75 37.32 2.06
CA ALA A 445 -5.00 37.97 2.46
C ALA A 445 -5.05 39.43 1.96
N ARG A 446 -3.94 40.17 2.05
CA ARG A 446 -3.81 41.53 1.49
C ARG A 446 -3.91 41.57 -0.03
N ARG A 447 -3.40 40.56 -0.74
CA ARG A 447 -3.57 40.44 -2.20
C ARG A 447 -5.04 40.24 -2.56
N LEU A 448 -5.68 39.22 -1.98
CA LEU A 448 -7.09 38.91 -2.21
C LEU A 448 -7.99 40.11 -1.90
N TRP A 449 -7.74 40.82 -0.80
CA TRP A 449 -8.55 41.99 -0.45
C TRP A 449 -8.52 43.12 -1.50
N ARG A 450 -7.35 43.36 -2.07
CA ARG A 450 -7.12 44.43 -3.06
C ARG A 450 -7.59 44.02 -4.46
N GLU A 451 -7.25 42.81 -4.88
CA GLU A 451 -7.45 42.34 -6.25
C GLU A 451 -8.82 41.68 -6.46
N ARG A 452 -9.41 41.11 -5.40
CA ARG A 452 -10.63 40.28 -5.45
C ARG A 452 -11.67 40.74 -4.41
N PRO A 453 -12.39 41.86 -4.66
CA PRO A 453 -13.43 42.34 -3.76
C PRO A 453 -14.53 41.30 -3.49
N ASP A 454 -14.80 40.44 -4.47
CA ASP A 454 -15.73 39.29 -4.38
C ASP A 454 -15.30 38.23 -3.35
N ARG A 455 -14.03 38.26 -2.89
CA ARG A 455 -13.41 37.25 -2.03
C ARG A 455 -12.90 37.80 -0.69
N ARG A 456 -13.36 38.99 -0.31
CA ARG A 456 -12.96 39.61 0.96
C ARG A 456 -13.36 38.77 2.17
N GLY A 457 -14.48 38.04 2.10
CA GLY A 457 -14.90 37.10 3.15
C GLY A 457 -13.87 35.99 3.38
N GLU A 458 -13.36 35.37 2.31
CA GLU A 458 -12.32 34.35 2.36
C GLU A 458 -10.96 34.92 2.81
N ALA A 459 -10.62 36.14 2.39
CA ALA A 459 -9.42 36.83 2.86
C ALA A 459 -9.44 37.04 4.38
N LEU A 460 -10.59 37.47 4.93
CA LEU A 460 -10.81 37.57 6.38
C LEU A 460 -10.73 36.20 7.05
N TYR A 461 -11.31 35.17 6.43
CA TYR A 461 -11.31 33.82 6.96
C TYR A 461 -9.89 33.24 7.08
N LEU A 462 -9.05 33.45 6.06
CA LEU A 462 -7.63 33.12 6.10
C LEU A 462 -6.91 33.86 7.23
N LEU A 463 -7.11 35.18 7.34
CA LEU A 463 -6.44 36.03 8.32
C LEU A 463 -6.80 35.66 9.77
N VAL A 464 -8.08 35.34 10.00
CA VAL A 464 -8.55 34.84 11.29
C VAL A 464 -7.87 33.52 11.64
N HIS A 465 -7.61 32.62 10.68
CA HIS A 465 -6.90 31.37 10.95
C HIS A 465 -5.40 31.57 11.21
N VAL A 466 -4.77 32.56 10.56
CA VAL A 466 -3.38 32.96 10.88
C VAL A 466 -3.24 33.35 12.36
N ASP A 467 -4.26 34.04 12.90
CA ASP A 467 -4.34 34.47 14.30
C ASP A 467 -5.50 33.80 15.07
N ARG A 468 -5.69 32.49 14.88
CA ARG A 468 -6.87 31.73 15.36
C ARG A 468 -7.32 32.02 16.79
N TYR A 469 -6.37 32.32 17.67
CA TYR A 469 -6.58 32.54 19.11
C TYR A 469 -6.45 34.01 19.55
N GLY A 470 -6.33 34.96 18.62
CA GLY A 470 -6.10 36.37 18.95
C GLY A 470 -4.80 36.58 19.72
N ASN A 471 -3.74 35.85 19.37
CA ASN A 471 -2.47 35.87 20.09
C ASN A 471 -1.46 36.89 19.53
N GLY A 472 -1.91 37.74 18.60
CA GLY A 472 -1.12 38.80 18.01
C GLY A 472 -0.30 38.33 16.81
N ALA A 473 -0.69 37.23 16.17
CA ALA A 473 -0.11 36.86 14.87
C ALA A 473 -0.52 37.83 13.75
N TYR A 474 -1.60 38.60 13.97
CA TYR A 474 -2.02 39.73 13.14
C TYR A 474 -2.49 40.90 14.05
N GLU A 475 -2.29 42.14 13.61
CA GLU A 475 -2.66 43.34 14.36
C GLU A 475 -4.10 43.80 13.99
N TRP A 476 -5.11 43.19 14.62
CA TRP A 476 -6.52 43.46 14.30
C TRP A 476 -6.98 44.89 14.56
N ASP A 477 -6.41 45.58 15.54
CA ASP A 477 -6.76 46.98 15.84
C ASP A 477 -6.32 47.91 14.70
N GLY A 478 -5.21 47.58 14.03
CA GLY A 478 -4.64 48.29 12.89
C GLY A 478 -5.20 47.85 11.52
N PHE A 479 -6.26 47.03 11.48
CA PHE A 479 -6.78 46.47 10.23
C PHE A 479 -7.01 47.51 9.12
N GLU A 480 -7.58 48.67 9.47
CA GLU A 480 -7.86 49.75 8.51
C GLU A 480 -6.59 50.32 7.87
N GLN A 481 -5.44 50.29 8.56
CA GLN A 481 -4.17 50.76 8.01
C GLN A 481 -3.66 49.83 6.90
N ASP A 482 -3.88 48.51 7.05
CA ASP A 482 -3.47 47.50 6.09
C ASP A 482 -4.44 47.37 4.91
N PHE A 483 -5.74 47.55 5.17
CA PHE A 483 -6.82 47.19 4.25
C PHE A 483 -7.66 48.39 3.77
N GLY A 484 -7.35 49.59 4.26
CA GLY A 484 -7.94 50.87 3.83
C GLY A 484 -9.32 51.18 4.42
N GLN A 485 -9.97 50.22 5.07
CA GLN A 485 -11.27 50.41 5.73
C GLN A 485 -11.49 49.33 6.80
N LYS A 486 -12.39 49.60 7.75
CA LYS A 486 -12.96 48.58 8.64
C LYS A 486 -13.83 47.58 7.87
N VAL A 487 -14.06 46.41 8.46
CA VAL A 487 -14.91 45.34 7.89
C VAL A 487 -16.38 45.75 7.99
N GLY A 488 -17.01 45.99 6.83
CA GLY A 488 -18.43 46.31 6.73
C GLY A 488 -19.33 45.07 6.79
N ARG A 489 -20.64 45.30 6.66
CA ARG A 489 -21.65 44.22 6.76
C ARG A 489 -21.47 43.17 5.67
N ALA A 490 -21.27 43.61 4.42
CA ALA A 490 -21.13 42.71 3.28
C ALA A 490 -19.92 41.77 3.45
N GLU A 491 -18.79 42.28 3.89
CA GLU A 491 -17.60 41.46 4.17
C GLU A 491 -17.80 40.52 5.37
N LEU A 492 -18.49 40.98 6.43
CA LEU A 492 -18.84 40.12 7.56
C LEU A 492 -19.77 38.97 7.14
N ASP A 493 -20.79 39.26 6.34
CA ASP A 493 -21.71 38.24 5.81
C ASP A 493 -20.95 37.21 4.96
N ALA A 494 -20.05 37.66 4.08
CA ALA A 494 -19.20 36.80 3.27
C ALA A 494 -18.22 35.95 4.10
N TYR A 495 -17.68 36.49 5.19
CA TYR A 495 -16.85 35.76 6.16
C TYR A 495 -17.66 34.68 6.88
N LEU A 496 -18.85 35.01 7.39
CA LEU A 496 -19.72 34.05 8.09
C LEU A 496 -20.25 32.95 7.16
N ALA A 497 -20.39 33.25 5.86
CA ALA A 497 -20.74 32.28 4.82
C ALA A 497 -19.66 31.21 4.56
N GLN A 498 -18.46 31.31 5.16
CA GLN A 498 -17.44 30.27 5.11
C GLN A 498 -17.78 29.06 6.00
N GLY A 499 -18.68 29.21 6.97
CA GLY A 499 -19.26 28.11 7.73
C GLY A 499 -19.14 28.24 9.25
N PRO A 500 -19.46 27.17 10.01
CA PRO A 500 -19.54 27.21 11.47
C PRO A 500 -18.26 27.68 12.17
N LEU A 501 -17.09 27.34 11.63
CA LEU A 501 -15.80 27.78 12.19
C LEU A 501 -15.60 29.30 12.09
N ALA A 502 -16.18 29.97 11.10
CA ALA A 502 -16.13 31.44 11.01
C ALA A 502 -16.86 32.07 12.19
N VAL A 503 -18.00 31.50 12.60
CA VAL A 503 -18.73 31.94 13.80
C VAL A 503 -17.89 31.72 15.05
N LEU A 504 -17.22 30.57 15.17
CA LEU A 504 -16.37 30.28 16.33
C LEU A 504 -15.24 31.30 16.50
N HIS A 505 -14.67 31.76 15.39
CA HIS A 505 -13.53 32.67 15.39
C HIS A 505 -13.90 34.15 15.20
N LEU A 506 -15.20 34.47 15.14
CA LEU A 506 -15.68 35.84 15.05
C LEU A 506 -15.13 36.78 16.16
N PRO A 507 -14.96 36.34 17.42
CA PRO A 507 -14.36 37.19 18.46
C PRO A 507 -12.95 37.70 18.13
N THR A 508 -12.19 36.97 17.31
CA THR A 508 -10.85 37.37 16.84
C THR A 508 -10.95 38.50 15.81
N LEU A 509 -11.89 38.40 14.88
CA LEU A 509 -12.16 39.42 13.85
C LEU A 509 -12.76 40.72 14.44
N TRP A 510 -13.35 40.63 15.63
CA TRP A 510 -14.14 41.71 16.24
C TRP A 510 -13.51 43.11 16.21
N PRO A 511 -12.20 43.29 16.50
CA PRO A 511 -11.59 44.62 16.50
C PRO A 511 -11.53 45.29 15.11
N ALA A 512 -11.59 44.49 14.04
CA ALA A 512 -11.59 44.99 12.67
C ALA A 512 -12.98 45.37 12.14
N LEU A 513 -14.05 45.03 12.87
CA LEU A 513 -15.42 45.32 12.44
C LEU A 513 -15.71 46.83 12.51
N ALA A 514 -16.44 47.33 11.52
CA ALA A 514 -16.99 48.68 11.55
C ALA A 514 -18.02 48.81 12.70
N ASP A 515 -18.34 50.05 13.08
CA ASP A 515 -19.43 50.33 14.01
C ASP A 515 -20.78 50.14 13.29
N MET A 516 -21.36 48.95 13.43
CA MET A 516 -22.59 48.55 12.77
C MET A 516 -23.35 47.50 13.61
N PRO A 517 -24.68 47.39 13.46
CA PRO A 517 -25.42 46.30 14.10
C PRO A 517 -24.99 44.93 13.54
N ARG A 518 -24.63 43.96 14.36
CA ARG A 518 -24.05 42.67 13.90
C ARG A 518 -25.05 41.52 13.94
N GLY A 519 -26.08 41.64 14.78
CA GLY A 519 -27.13 40.66 15.01
C GLY A 519 -27.68 40.04 13.74
N PRO A 520 -28.18 40.82 12.76
CA PRO A 520 -28.75 40.26 11.52
C PRO A 520 -27.80 39.33 10.77
N SER A 521 -26.50 39.59 10.83
CA SER A 521 -25.45 38.80 10.18
C SER A 521 -25.10 37.53 10.97
N ILE A 522 -25.10 37.59 12.30
CA ILE A 522 -24.59 36.51 13.17
C ILE A 522 -25.64 35.43 13.44
N LEU A 523 -26.92 35.79 13.58
CA LEU A 523 -27.92 34.89 14.17
C LEU A 523 -28.11 33.58 13.40
N LYS A 524 -28.31 33.65 12.08
CA LYS A 524 -28.50 32.45 11.25
C LYS A 524 -27.24 31.58 11.17
N PRO A 525 -26.03 32.12 10.91
CA PRO A 525 -24.80 31.34 10.99
C PRO A 525 -24.59 30.69 12.36
N LEU A 526 -24.91 31.39 13.45
CA LEU A 526 -24.81 30.86 14.81
C LEU A 526 -25.77 29.69 15.05
N GLU A 527 -27.01 29.80 14.59
CA GLU A 527 -28.00 28.71 14.69
C GLU A 527 -27.54 27.47 13.92
N LEU A 528 -27.03 27.66 12.69
CA LEU A 528 -26.45 26.58 11.88
C LEU A 528 -25.22 25.96 12.55
N ALA A 529 -24.38 26.78 13.18
CA ALA A 529 -23.23 26.32 13.95
C ALA A 529 -23.67 25.35 15.05
N TRP A 530 -24.60 25.77 15.92
CA TRP A 530 -25.10 24.92 17.01
C TRP A 530 -25.81 23.66 16.51
N ALA A 531 -26.57 23.75 15.42
CA ALA A 531 -27.27 22.62 14.83
C ALA A 531 -26.33 21.58 14.18
N GLY A 532 -25.18 22.01 13.65
CA GLY A 532 -24.33 21.19 12.79
C GLY A 532 -23.53 20.09 13.51
N PRO A 533 -23.33 18.92 12.86
CA PRO A 533 -22.55 17.80 13.42
C PRO A 533 -21.08 18.17 13.71
N THR A 534 -20.50 19.07 12.90
CA THR A 534 -19.10 19.51 13.03
C THR A 534 -18.79 20.12 14.40
N LEU A 535 -19.72 20.88 14.99
CA LEU A 535 -19.49 21.52 16.28
C LEU A 535 -19.64 20.57 17.47
N HIS A 536 -20.43 19.50 17.33
CA HIS A 536 -20.51 18.44 18.34
C HIS A 536 -19.16 17.75 18.54
N ALA A 537 -18.41 17.55 17.45
CA ALA A 537 -17.07 16.98 17.51
C ALA A 537 -16.02 17.93 18.12
N LEU A 538 -16.25 19.26 18.11
CA LEU A 538 -15.35 20.26 18.70
C LEU A 538 -15.65 20.57 20.19
N ALA A 539 -16.56 19.84 20.82
CA ALA A 539 -16.91 19.93 22.23
C ALA A 539 -17.24 21.36 22.72
N GLN A 540 -16.53 21.89 23.73
CA GLN A 540 -16.82 23.15 24.44
C GLN A 540 -16.59 24.44 23.60
N GLN A 541 -16.08 24.34 22.38
CA GLN A 541 -15.75 25.52 21.56
C GLN A 541 -16.94 26.42 21.19
N PRO A 542 -18.13 25.90 20.81
CA PRO A 542 -19.30 26.73 20.49
C PRO A 542 -19.78 27.53 21.68
N TYR A 543 -19.72 26.93 22.87
CA TYR A 543 -20.02 27.59 24.14
C TYR A 543 -19.08 28.78 24.36
N GLY A 544 -17.76 28.57 24.27
CA GLY A 544 -16.76 29.62 24.50
C GLY A 544 -16.85 30.76 23.49
N ALA A 545 -17.07 30.45 22.21
CA ALA A 545 -17.24 31.45 21.16
C ALA A 545 -18.52 32.27 21.37
N THR A 546 -19.66 31.61 21.63
CA THR A 546 -20.94 32.30 21.86
C THR A 546 -20.88 33.21 23.07
N ARG A 547 -20.28 32.74 24.17
CA ARG A 547 -20.02 33.56 25.37
C ARG A 547 -19.15 34.78 25.05
N SER A 548 -18.12 34.61 24.22
CA SER A 548 -17.25 35.71 23.81
C SER A 548 -17.98 36.74 22.93
N ILE A 549 -18.83 36.29 22.00
CA ILE A 549 -19.68 37.16 21.18
C ILE A 549 -20.62 37.98 22.07
N ILE A 550 -21.31 37.34 23.02
CA ILE A 550 -22.19 38.04 23.97
C ILE A 550 -21.41 39.05 24.81
N GLY A 551 -20.22 38.67 25.28
CA GLY A 551 -19.36 39.57 26.05
C GLY A 551 -18.99 40.84 25.27
N LYS A 552 -18.69 40.69 23.97
CA LYS A 552 -18.41 41.82 23.08
C LYS A 552 -19.64 42.70 22.85
N LEU A 553 -20.79 42.12 22.53
CA LEU A 553 -22.05 42.85 22.36
C LEU A 553 -22.48 43.60 23.63
N CYS A 554 -22.30 43.00 24.81
CA CYS A 554 -22.54 43.67 26.09
C CYS A 554 -21.59 44.87 26.30
N GLY A 555 -20.31 44.74 25.94
CA GLY A 555 -19.34 45.83 26.01
C GLY A 555 -19.72 47.01 25.11
N GLU A 556 -20.35 46.73 23.97
CA GLU A 556 -20.88 47.70 23.01
C GLU A 556 -22.29 48.21 23.38
N ARG A 557 -22.88 47.71 24.48
CA ARG A 557 -24.25 48.01 24.92
C ARG A 557 -25.34 47.64 23.89
N ALA A 558 -25.08 46.65 23.04
CA ALA A 558 -26.02 46.14 22.03
C ALA A 558 -27.04 45.15 22.62
N VAL A 559 -27.88 45.61 23.55
CA VAL A 559 -28.78 44.76 24.37
C VAL A 559 -29.75 43.92 23.51
N ASP A 560 -30.30 44.48 22.45
CA ASP A 560 -31.25 43.75 21.60
C ASP A 560 -30.57 42.60 20.82
N GLU A 561 -29.31 42.79 20.40
CA GLU A 561 -28.52 41.75 19.75
C GLU A 561 -28.14 40.63 20.72
N VAL A 562 -27.80 40.99 21.97
CA VAL A 562 -27.58 40.00 23.05
C VAL A 562 -28.83 39.15 23.25
N ARG A 563 -30.01 39.78 23.35
CA ARG A 563 -31.28 39.06 23.51
C ARG A 563 -31.55 38.13 22.34
N ALA A 564 -31.26 38.56 21.11
CA ALA A 564 -31.43 37.73 19.93
C ALA A 564 -30.51 36.50 19.94
N VAL A 565 -29.22 36.67 20.29
CA VAL A 565 -28.26 35.57 20.42
C VAL A 565 -28.66 34.62 21.55
N GLN A 566 -29.10 35.13 22.70
CA GLN A 566 -29.65 34.33 23.80
C GLN A 566 -30.85 33.49 23.33
N GLY A 567 -31.73 34.06 22.52
CA GLY A 567 -32.86 33.35 21.93
C GLY A 567 -32.45 32.16 21.06
N VAL A 568 -31.37 32.28 20.27
CA VAL A 568 -30.82 31.16 19.48
C VAL A 568 -30.33 30.03 20.40
N VAL A 569 -29.55 30.37 21.43
CA VAL A 569 -29.02 29.39 22.40
C VAL A 569 -30.15 28.69 23.15
N ALA A 570 -31.17 29.44 23.59
CA ALA A 570 -32.33 28.89 24.31
C ALA A 570 -33.14 27.93 23.44
N ARG A 571 -33.42 28.28 22.17
CA ARG A 571 -34.11 27.38 21.22
C ARG A 571 -33.31 26.11 20.99
N PHE A 572 -32.00 26.23 20.81
CA PHE A 572 -31.14 25.06 20.63
C PHE A 572 -31.14 24.15 21.87
N ALA A 573 -30.99 24.71 23.07
CA ALA A 573 -31.05 23.96 24.33
C ALA A 573 -32.39 23.24 24.49
N ALA A 574 -33.50 23.92 24.20
CA ALA A 574 -34.84 23.33 24.24
C ALA A 574 -34.99 22.16 23.25
N SER A 575 -34.45 22.29 22.03
CA SER A 575 -34.55 21.25 20.99
C SER A 575 -33.81 19.94 21.30
N ARG A 576 -32.85 19.98 22.24
CA ARG A 576 -31.98 18.84 22.59
C ARG A 576 -32.31 18.18 23.93
N GLY A 577 -33.23 18.75 24.71
CA GLY A 577 -33.63 18.22 26.02
C GLY A 577 -32.44 18.03 26.98
N GLU A 578 -32.40 16.89 27.67
CA GLU A 578 -31.35 16.55 28.65
C GLU A 578 -29.94 16.45 28.02
N HIS A 579 -29.84 16.26 26.70
CA HIS A 579 -28.56 16.16 25.99
C HIS A 579 -27.97 17.52 25.58
N ALA A 580 -28.60 18.63 25.96
CA ALA A 580 -28.16 19.98 25.60
C ALA A 580 -26.87 20.44 26.32
N GLY A 581 -26.51 19.83 27.46
CA GLY A 581 -25.26 20.02 28.20
C GLY A 581 -24.72 21.47 28.22
N PRO A 582 -23.69 21.82 27.42
CA PRO A 582 -23.12 23.18 27.36
C PRO A 582 -24.12 24.27 26.97
N ALA A 583 -25.10 23.99 26.11
CA ALA A 583 -26.10 24.98 25.68
C ALA A 583 -27.04 25.36 26.84
N SER A 584 -27.51 24.38 27.62
CA SER A 584 -28.35 24.63 28.80
C SER A 584 -27.59 25.40 29.87
N ARG A 585 -26.30 25.07 30.08
CA ARG A 585 -25.44 25.84 30.99
C ARG A 585 -25.33 27.29 30.53
N LEU A 586 -25.03 27.52 29.25
CA LEU A 586 -24.95 28.87 28.70
C LEU A 586 -26.27 29.62 28.85
N ALA A 587 -27.39 29.01 28.48
CA ALA A 587 -28.72 29.62 28.65
C ALA A 587 -29.00 30.01 30.11
N SER A 588 -28.58 29.19 31.08
CA SER A 588 -28.76 29.49 32.52
C SER A 588 -27.83 30.60 33.04
N GLU A 589 -26.64 30.74 32.47
CA GLU A 589 -25.69 31.81 32.81
C GLU A 589 -26.10 33.16 32.21
N LEU A 590 -26.83 33.11 31.09
CA LEU A 590 -27.24 34.25 30.28
C LEU A 590 -28.59 34.82 30.73
N ASP A 591 -28.69 35.31 31.97
CA ASP A 591 -29.88 36.03 32.44
C ASP A 591 -29.92 37.49 31.91
N ALA A 592 -31.04 38.19 32.10
CA ALA A 592 -31.21 39.58 31.66
C ALA A 592 -30.18 40.57 32.30
N SER A 593 -29.50 40.17 33.38
CA SER A 593 -28.46 40.96 34.04
C SER A 593 -27.04 40.69 33.51
N THR A 594 -26.88 39.81 32.51
CA THR A 594 -25.57 39.40 31.97
C THR A 594 -24.69 40.59 31.58
N CYS A 595 -25.25 41.58 30.87
CA CYS A 595 -24.47 42.76 30.50
C CYS A 595 -24.14 43.67 31.68
N ALA A 596 -24.96 43.70 32.73
CA ALA A 596 -24.68 44.47 33.96
C ALA A 596 -23.52 43.86 34.77
N LYS A 597 -23.32 42.54 34.69
CA LYS A 597 -22.23 41.81 35.35
C LYS A 597 -20.90 41.90 34.60
N HIS A 598 -20.92 42.19 33.30
CA HIS A 598 -19.71 42.38 32.51
C HIS A 598 -19.12 43.78 32.71
N LYS A 599 -18.19 43.91 33.65
CA LYS A 599 -17.26 45.05 33.64
C LYS A 599 -16.48 45.03 32.32
N PRO A 600 -16.35 46.16 31.61
CA PRO A 600 -15.48 46.24 30.44
C PRO A 600 -14.12 45.70 30.85
N SER A 601 -13.69 44.59 30.26
CA SER A 601 -12.32 44.14 30.45
C SER A 601 -11.47 45.26 29.88
N ALA A 602 -10.74 45.97 30.75
CA ALA A 602 -9.74 46.92 30.29
C ALA A 602 -8.90 46.18 29.25
N SER A 603 -8.91 46.67 28.01
CA SER A 603 -8.16 46.08 26.91
C SER A 603 -6.75 45.86 27.42
N ARG A 604 -6.35 44.59 27.53
CA ARG A 604 -5.01 44.25 28.00
C ARG A 604 -4.08 45.01 27.07
N PRO A 605 -3.22 45.92 27.57
CA PRO A 605 -2.37 46.71 26.69
C PRO A 605 -1.65 45.74 25.75
N PRO A 606 -1.55 46.05 24.44
CA PRO A 606 -0.89 45.16 23.49
C PRO A 606 0.43 44.77 24.12
N ARG A 607 0.68 43.46 24.26
CA ARG A 607 1.99 43.00 24.74
C ARG A 607 2.97 43.55 23.73
N GLY A 608 3.65 44.63 24.08
CA GLY A 608 4.68 45.28 23.28
C GLY A 608 5.85 44.34 23.12
N ARG A 609 5.68 43.28 22.32
CA ARG A 609 6.79 42.66 21.63
C ARG A 609 7.03 43.56 20.45
N VAL A 610 8.07 44.38 20.57
CA VAL A 610 8.79 44.88 19.40
C VAL A 610 9.16 43.63 18.60
N ILE A 611 8.40 43.35 17.55
CA ILE A 611 8.87 42.46 16.49
C ILE A 611 9.97 43.29 15.83
N GLU A 612 11.22 43.06 16.22
CA GLU A 612 12.34 43.65 15.49
C GLU A 612 12.16 43.33 14.01
N PRO A 613 12.36 44.28 13.08
CA PRO A 613 12.28 44.00 11.66
C PRO A 613 13.25 42.87 11.33
N PHE A 614 12.69 41.72 10.96
CA PHE A 614 13.43 40.53 10.54
C PHE A 614 14.22 40.86 9.27
N GLY A 615 15.44 41.34 9.45
CA GLY A 615 16.36 41.72 8.38
C GLY A 615 17.82 41.89 8.81
N LYS A 616 18.11 42.04 10.11
CA LYS A 616 19.50 42.05 10.61
C LYS A 616 19.83 40.69 11.23
N ARG A 617 20.45 39.82 10.42
CA ARG A 617 21.18 38.65 10.93
C ARG A 617 22.17 39.16 11.99
N ARG A 618 21.89 38.91 13.27
CA ARG A 618 22.97 38.85 14.26
C ARG A 618 23.93 37.78 13.76
N ARG A 619 25.09 38.17 13.23
CA ARG A 619 26.23 37.28 13.13
C ARG A 619 26.52 36.83 14.56
N VAL A 620 26.07 35.63 14.92
CA VAL A 620 26.64 34.91 16.04
C VAL A 620 28.10 34.74 15.65
N ARG A 621 28.97 35.50 16.31
CA ARG A 621 30.42 35.28 16.24
C ARG A 621 30.62 33.93 16.92
N ILE A 622 30.66 32.87 16.12
CA ILE A 622 31.12 31.55 16.56
C ILE A 622 32.58 31.79 16.95
N GLY A 623 32.85 31.85 18.25
CA GLY A 623 34.21 31.84 18.76
C GLY A 623 34.95 30.58 18.27
N PRO A 624 36.28 30.62 18.17
CA PRO A 624 37.05 29.47 17.69
C PRO A 624 36.70 28.23 18.52
N LYS A 625 36.36 27.16 17.79
CA LYS A 625 36.09 25.84 18.34
C LYS A 625 37.28 25.44 19.23
N PRO A 626 37.07 25.08 20.51
CA PRO A 626 38.17 24.58 21.33
C PRO A 626 38.77 23.32 20.67
N PRO A 627 40.09 23.12 20.76
CA PRO A 627 40.75 21.97 20.17
C PRO A 627 40.13 20.68 20.70
N ALA A 628 39.90 19.73 19.79
CA ALA A 628 39.33 18.44 20.11
C ALA A 628 40.20 17.72 21.14
N ASP A 629 39.57 17.29 22.23
CA ASP A 629 40.21 16.52 23.29
C ASP A 629 40.62 15.14 22.74
N PRO A 630 41.92 14.79 22.68
CA PRO A 630 42.41 13.57 22.03
C PRO A 630 42.10 12.27 22.78
N LYS A 631 41.24 12.30 23.82
CA LYS A 631 40.89 11.15 24.66
C LYS A 631 39.41 10.75 24.66
N ALA A 632 38.60 11.26 23.73
CA ALA A 632 37.22 10.80 23.61
C ALA A 632 37.15 9.37 23.01
N PRO A 633 36.54 8.38 23.70
CA PRO A 633 36.42 7.02 23.18
C PRO A 633 35.47 6.97 21.98
N SER A 634 35.92 6.28 20.93
CA SER A 634 35.24 6.13 19.65
C SER A 634 33.83 5.53 19.80
N PRO A 635 32.79 6.08 19.14
CA PRO A 635 31.43 5.54 19.21
C PRO A 635 31.38 4.15 18.55
N ARG A 636 30.88 3.17 19.30
CA ARG A 636 30.69 1.78 18.83
C ARG A 636 29.78 1.76 17.61
N LYS A 637 30.23 1.09 16.55
CA LYS A 637 29.43 0.76 15.36
C LYS A 637 28.15 0.01 15.76
N PRO A 638 27.00 0.29 15.14
CA PRO A 638 25.80 -0.50 15.34
C PRO A 638 26.00 -1.91 14.77
N ARG A 639 25.65 -2.93 15.57
CA ARG A 639 25.51 -4.31 15.10
C ARG A 639 24.28 -4.39 14.20
N SER A 640 24.49 -4.82 12.96
CA SER A 640 23.43 -5.24 12.06
C SER A 640 22.70 -6.46 12.63
N LEU A 641 21.38 -6.35 12.73
CA LEU A 641 20.46 -7.48 12.86
C LEU A 641 20.06 -7.96 11.47
#